data_AF-A0A1I2QU19-F1
#
_entry.id   AF-A0A1I2QU19-F1
#
_cell.length_a   1.000
_cell.length_b   1.000
_cell.length_c   1.000
_cell.angle_alpha   90.00
_cell.angle_beta   90.00
_cell.angle_gamma   90.00
#
_symmetry.space_group_name_H-M   'P 1'
#
loop_
_entity.id
_entity.type
_entity.pdbx_description
1 polymer ?
#
loop_
_entity_poly.entity_id
_entity_poly.type
_entity_poly.pdbx_seq_one_letter_code
_entity_poly.pdbx_strand_id
1 'polypeptide(L)'
;MIIANWYSAGINCIFSGFWFIFEYARNYQKKDAAKDQLVNLLKNGLSYVFAMVLGIMLSAFLFIPTVKALQGSSRGDLKWDNLFDNKITGDIKTVLQNYVYGATSAENSVALFCGCIVAIGVIAFFLNKKIKVSVKAKCGLLLLFAILSMYWKPLISAFSMFQDVNGYWYRYSYLAIFVLIYIAGEYFLGSEYGMVPTSVSAILLSVMIVLLNHAKHAQPIREVYATALMFLVTGFAFGLVIFIKSKNINIRFYQSSILLMAFLCIGDSVYNSVLLMDKYAEHDSYLRSKEAKEASKQISMIQSRDRGVYRITQTYAGINANYDEAFAHNYWSLAGYTSSPNDMQRGFLDKAGYNIMGPNFCVVNTSMLGIDSFLGTKYVLSSYPINGLKRVKDIGEYNGRKTYLNPYALPMAVQYKDNNVAYNLANHFEYQNSLYSKLIGKKVSVYQPLNFSLVQEGDIKQKKPMIYKVSLPKNGKYTVYGMIPWNTWVNAELNVDDKYKIPYSSWLSPVVFHMSTDGSKETANVSLAAKTSYDIKRDGVAFYALDLKEFAKITSKLKVREPKFMQIKNGDVKIMTTAKEKGESLYLSVPCDKGWTIKLNGKDVQTQMIGDCLYSIPLRKGKNNLSMHYMVPGFFKGLVETLIGIILLGIWITVCKCFKAREIF
;
A
#
# COMPACT_ATOMS: atom_id res chain seq x y z
N MET A 1 18.58 6.69 -6.67
CA MET A 1 17.18 6.84 -6.20
C MET A 1 16.32 5.62 -6.45
N ILE A 2 16.34 5.00 -7.64
CA ILE A 2 15.47 3.83 -7.96
C ILE A 2 15.58 2.71 -6.92
N ILE A 3 16.80 2.40 -6.45
CA ILE A 3 17.04 1.38 -5.42
C ILE A 3 16.36 1.72 -4.09
N ALA A 4 16.33 2.99 -3.69
CA ALA A 4 15.79 3.42 -2.41
C ALA A 4 14.26 3.65 -2.45
N ASN A 5 13.76 4.19 -3.55
CA ASN A 5 12.35 4.43 -3.79
C ASN A 5 12.08 4.51 -5.30
N TRP A 6 11.63 3.40 -5.88
CA TRP A 6 11.42 3.32 -7.33
C TRP A 6 10.30 4.26 -7.81
N TYR A 7 9.27 4.49 -6.98
CA TYR A 7 8.11 5.31 -7.35
C TYR A 7 8.50 6.78 -7.49
N SER A 8 9.09 7.38 -6.45
CA SER A 8 9.59 8.77 -6.51
C SER A 8 10.73 8.91 -7.53
N ALA A 9 11.56 7.88 -7.72
CA ALA A 9 12.59 7.90 -8.76
C ALA A 9 11.99 7.94 -10.17
N GLY A 10 10.94 7.16 -10.46
CA GLY A 10 10.25 7.21 -11.74
C GLY A 10 9.68 8.60 -12.05
N ILE A 11 9.04 9.23 -11.06
CA ILE A 11 8.54 10.61 -11.13
C ILE A 11 9.69 11.59 -11.42
N ASN A 12 10.81 11.46 -10.73
CA ASN A 12 11.99 12.30 -10.97
C ASN A 12 12.60 12.05 -12.36
N CYS A 13 12.60 10.82 -12.85
CA CYS A 13 13.07 10.51 -14.19
C CYS A 13 12.23 11.24 -15.25
N ILE A 14 10.90 11.23 -15.11
CA ILE A 14 9.98 11.99 -15.98
C ILE A 14 10.30 13.49 -15.89
N PHE A 15 10.39 14.04 -14.68
CA PHE A 15 10.72 15.45 -14.48
C PHE A 15 12.07 15.85 -15.10
N SER A 16 13.08 14.98 -14.97
CA SER A 16 14.43 15.26 -15.46
C SER A 16 14.48 15.44 -16.98
N GLY A 17 13.55 14.82 -17.73
CA GLY A 17 13.44 15.04 -19.18
C GLY A 17 13.00 16.47 -19.48
N PHE A 18 12.00 16.98 -18.77
CA PHE A 18 11.57 18.38 -18.88
C PHE A 18 12.65 19.35 -18.39
N TRP A 19 13.34 18.99 -17.30
CA TRP A 19 14.47 19.75 -16.79
C TRP A 19 15.60 19.87 -17.81
N PHE A 20 15.94 18.77 -18.50
CA PHE A 20 16.92 18.75 -19.58
C PHE A 20 16.51 19.69 -20.72
N ILE A 21 15.25 19.67 -21.15
CA ILE A 21 14.73 20.57 -22.19
C ILE A 21 14.87 22.03 -21.73
N PHE A 22 14.52 22.33 -20.48
CA PHE A 22 14.64 23.67 -19.90
C PHE A 22 16.10 24.15 -19.87
N GLU A 23 17.03 23.34 -19.36
CA GLU A 23 18.47 23.65 -19.32
C GLU A 23 19.06 23.83 -20.72
N TYR A 24 18.68 22.98 -21.68
CA TYR A 24 19.09 23.13 -23.06
C TYR A 24 18.58 24.45 -23.67
N ALA A 25 17.28 24.74 -23.48
CA ALA A 25 16.69 26.00 -23.94
C ALA A 25 17.34 27.21 -23.27
N ARG A 26 17.77 27.10 -22.01
CA ARG A 26 18.49 28.16 -21.28
C ARG A 26 19.85 28.44 -21.91
N ASN A 27 20.63 27.40 -22.15
CA ASN A 27 22.00 27.47 -22.68
C ASN A 27 22.06 27.69 -24.20
N TYR A 28 20.92 27.71 -24.88
CA TYR A 28 20.82 27.99 -26.31
C TYR A 28 21.44 29.36 -26.67
N GLN A 29 22.49 29.33 -27.49
CA GLN A 29 23.13 30.53 -28.04
C GLN A 29 22.75 30.71 -29.51
N LYS A 30 22.15 31.86 -29.86
CA LYS A 30 21.71 32.19 -31.23
C LYS A 30 22.85 32.29 -32.26
N LYS A 31 24.12 32.25 -31.84
CA LYS A 31 25.29 32.52 -32.69
C LYS A 31 25.77 31.31 -33.51
N ASP A 32 25.34 30.11 -33.16
CA ASP A 32 25.74 28.88 -33.87
C ASP A 32 24.91 28.67 -35.14
N ALA A 33 25.50 28.06 -36.18
CA ALA A 33 24.74 27.65 -37.36
C ALA A 33 23.66 26.62 -36.96
N ALA A 34 22.48 26.69 -37.59
CA ALA A 34 21.34 25.81 -37.25
C ALA A 34 21.70 24.31 -37.31
N LYS A 35 22.63 23.93 -38.21
CA LYS A 35 23.15 22.56 -38.32
C LYS A 35 23.97 22.15 -37.10
N ASP A 36 24.87 23.00 -36.63
CA ASP A 36 25.72 22.73 -35.47
C ASP A 36 24.89 22.65 -34.17
N GLN A 37 23.83 23.45 -34.10
CA GLN A 37 22.85 23.40 -33.01
C GLN A 37 22.08 22.08 -32.98
N LEU A 38 21.64 21.59 -34.14
CA LEU A 38 20.95 20.31 -34.23
C LEU A 38 21.87 19.15 -33.83
N VAL A 39 23.13 19.17 -34.28
CA VAL A 39 24.13 18.17 -33.90
C VAL A 39 24.40 18.19 -32.39
N ASN A 40 24.52 19.37 -31.79
CA ASN A 40 24.70 19.52 -30.35
C ASN A 40 23.49 19.05 -29.55
N LEU A 41 22.27 19.35 -30.00
CA LEU A 41 21.03 18.85 -29.39
C LEU A 41 20.99 17.32 -29.40
N LEU A 42 21.27 16.72 -30.55
CA LEU A 42 21.26 15.26 -30.71
C LEU A 42 22.35 14.60 -29.85
N LYS A 43 23.57 15.14 -29.85
CA LYS A 43 24.68 14.62 -29.02
C LYS A 43 24.36 14.68 -27.53
N ASN A 44 23.88 15.83 -27.04
CA ASN A 44 23.52 16.00 -25.63
C ASN A 44 22.28 15.18 -25.25
N GLY A 45 21.29 15.10 -26.14
CA GLY A 45 20.09 14.28 -25.97
C GLY A 45 20.41 12.79 -25.90
N LEU A 46 21.26 12.28 -26.80
CA LEU A 46 21.73 10.90 -26.78
C LEU A 46 22.54 10.60 -25.53
N SER A 47 23.45 11.50 -25.12
CA SER A 47 24.22 11.37 -23.89
C SER A 47 23.30 11.31 -22.65
N TYR A 48 22.28 12.18 -22.60
CA TYR A 48 21.27 12.17 -21.54
C TYR A 48 20.45 10.87 -21.52
N VAL A 49 19.92 10.43 -22.67
CA VAL A 49 19.16 9.18 -22.79
C VAL A 49 20.02 7.99 -22.37
N PHE A 50 21.28 7.95 -22.79
CA PHE A 50 22.22 6.91 -22.40
C PHE A 50 22.45 6.92 -20.88
N ALA A 51 22.64 8.09 -20.26
CA ALA A 51 22.74 8.23 -18.81
C ALA A 51 21.50 7.70 -18.07
N MET A 52 20.31 7.98 -18.60
CA MET A 52 19.04 7.53 -18.04
C MET A 52 18.89 6.01 -18.13
N VAL A 53 19.19 5.43 -19.29
CA VAL A 53 19.18 3.97 -19.49
C VAL A 53 20.18 3.29 -18.56
N LEU A 54 21.40 3.82 -18.46
CA LEU A 54 22.40 3.31 -17.51
C LEU A 54 21.91 3.38 -16.07
N GLY A 55 21.28 4.49 -15.66
CA GLY A 55 20.70 4.63 -14.32
C GLY A 55 19.67 3.53 -14.01
N ILE A 56 18.83 3.17 -14.99
CA ILE A 56 17.87 2.05 -14.87
C ILE A 56 18.61 0.72 -14.79
N MET A 57 19.57 0.45 -15.69
CA MET A 57 20.34 -0.80 -15.73
C MET A 57 21.08 -1.06 -14.42
N LEU A 58 21.72 -0.05 -13.85
CA LEU A 58 22.43 -0.13 -12.56
C LEU A 58 21.51 -0.49 -11.38
N SER A 59 20.19 -0.29 -11.53
CA SER A 59 19.18 -0.67 -10.55
C SER A 59 18.36 -1.91 -10.94
N ALA A 60 18.65 -2.54 -12.08
CA ALA A 60 17.85 -3.60 -12.67
C ALA A 60 17.68 -4.83 -11.77
N PHE A 61 18.68 -5.16 -10.94
CA PHE A 61 18.61 -6.26 -9.96
C PHE A 61 17.41 -6.16 -9.00
N LEU A 62 16.93 -4.94 -8.72
CA LEU A 62 15.72 -4.69 -7.91
C LEU A 62 14.55 -4.23 -8.77
N PHE A 63 14.80 -3.40 -9.78
CA PHE A 63 13.77 -2.80 -10.61
C PHE A 63 13.01 -3.86 -11.44
N ILE A 64 13.71 -4.81 -12.09
CA ILE A 64 13.06 -5.85 -12.90
C ILE A 64 12.16 -6.76 -12.04
N PRO A 65 12.62 -7.30 -10.89
CA PRO A 65 11.75 -8.02 -9.97
C PRO A 65 10.51 -7.24 -9.53
N THR A 66 10.70 -5.95 -9.23
CA THR A 66 9.59 -5.07 -8.80
C THR A 66 8.54 -4.94 -9.90
N VAL A 67 8.95 -4.65 -11.14
CA VAL A 67 8.04 -4.55 -12.28
C VAL A 67 7.26 -5.86 -12.48
N LYS A 68 7.94 -7.00 -12.39
CA LYS A 68 7.29 -8.31 -12.52
C LYS A 68 6.29 -8.62 -11.40
N ALA A 69 6.61 -8.21 -10.17
CA ALA A 69 5.68 -8.36 -9.05
C ALA A 69 4.42 -7.50 -9.24
N LEU A 70 4.57 -6.26 -9.73
CA LEU A 70 3.44 -5.37 -10.03
C LEU A 70 2.52 -5.94 -11.11
N GLN A 71 3.11 -6.49 -12.18
CA GLN A 71 2.38 -7.16 -13.28
C GLN A 71 1.59 -8.41 -12.83
N GLY A 72 1.91 -8.98 -11.67
CA GLY A 72 1.18 -10.12 -11.10
C GLY A 72 -0.12 -9.76 -10.38
N SER A 73 -0.48 -8.48 -10.33
CA SER A 73 -1.66 -7.98 -9.63
C SER A 73 -2.60 -7.22 -10.58
N SER A 74 -3.88 -7.15 -10.23
CA SER A 74 -4.90 -6.35 -10.95
C SER A 74 -4.62 -4.84 -10.97
N ARG A 75 -3.52 -4.38 -10.36
CA ARG A 75 -3.03 -2.99 -10.41
C ARG A 75 -1.82 -2.80 -11.33
N GLY A 76 -1.39 -3.85 -12.03
CA GLY A 76 -0.28 -3.77 -12.99
C GLY A 76 -0.64 -2.98 -14.26
N ASP A 77 -1.93 -2.80 -14.54
CA ASP A 77 -2.40 -2.11 -15.75
C ASP A 77 -2.18 -0.60 -15.67
N LEU A 78 -1.57 -0.06 -16.72
CA LEU A 78 -1.33 1.38 -16.86
C LEU A 78 -2.54 2.04 -17.52
N LYS A 79 -3.01 3.16 -16.95
CA LYS A 79 -4.16 3.94 -17.40
C LYS A 79 -3.75 4.92 -18.50
N TRP A 80 -3.41 4.41 -19.67
CA TRP A 80 -2.99 5.22 -20.82
C TRP A 80 -4.07 6.19 -21.30
N ASP A 81 -5.35 5.83 -21.19
CA ASP A 81 -6.47 6.66 -21.62
C ASP A 81 -6.50 8.03 -20.92
N ASN A 82 -5.97 8.12 -19.70
CA ASN A 82 -5.86 9.38 -18.95
C ASN A 82 -4.94 10.41 -19.63
N LEU A 83 -4.07 10.01 -20.57
CA LEU A 83 -3.24 10.94 -21.36
C LEU A 83 -4.06 11.75 -22.35
N PHE A 84 -5.22 11.25 -22.77
CA PHE A 84 -6.09 11.90 -23.74
C PHE A 84 -7.25 12.64 -23.06
N ASP A 85 -7.42 12.50 -21.74
CA ASP A 85 -8.37 13.30 -20.98
C ASP A 85 -7.78 14.71 -20.72
N ASN A 86 -8.19 15.69 -21.52
CA ASN A 86 -7.68 17.06 -21.46
C ASN A 86 -8.31 17.93 -20.34
N LYS A 87 -8.94 17.33 -19.33
CA LYS A 87 -9.53 18.08 -18.22
C LYS A 87 -8.48 18.79 -17.37
N ILE A 88 -8.83 20.02 -16.97
CA ILE A 88 -8.18 20.72 -15.85
C ILE A 88 -8.98 20.37 -14.58
N THR A 89 -8.32 19.69 -13.65
CA THR A 89 -8.86 19.33 -12.34
C THR A 89 -8.61 20.47 -11.36
N GLY A 90 -9.61 20.90 -10.61
CA GLY A 90 -9.46 21.92 -9.56
C GLY A 90 -9.29 23.37 -10.02
N ASP A 91 -9.04 24.27 -9.06
CA ASP A 91 -8.91 25.72 -9.29
C ASP A 91 -7.46 26.16 -9.07
N ILE A 92 -6.79 26.64 -10.12
CA ILE A 92 -5.39 27.07 -10.08
C ILE A 92 -5.12 28.18 -9.05
N LYS A 93 -6.14 28.96 -8.66
CA LYS A 93 -6.02 29.99 -7.59
C LYS A 93 -5.66 29.38 -6.24
N THR A 94 -5.96 28.09 -6.06
CA THR A 94 -5.62 27.36 -4.83
C THR A 94 -4.11 27.27 -4.60
N VAL A 95 -3.28 27.40 -5.65
CA VAL A 95 -1.80 27.48 -5.51
C VAL A 95 -1.39 28.62 -4.58
N LEU A 96 -1.97 29.81 -4.75
CA LEU A 96 -1.68 30.96 -3.89
C LEU A 96 -2.48 30.93 -2.60
N GLN A 97 -3.75 30.52 -2.66
CA GLN A 97 -4.62 30.43 -1.49
C GLN A 97 -4.07 29.47 -0.42
N ASN A 98 -3.42 28.39 -0.84
CA ASN A 98 -2.81 27.40 0.04
C ASN A 98 -1.31 27.61 0.24
N TYR A 99 -0.73 28.72 -0.22
CA TYR A 99 0.62 29.11 0.18
C TYR A 99 0.56 29.76 1.56
N VAL A 100 0.11 28.99 2.55
CA VAL A 100 -0.21 29.39 3.92
C VAL A 100 0.29 28.30 4.87
N TYR A 101 0.72 28.70 6.06
CA TYR A 101 1.14 27.78 7.10
C TYR A 101 0.11 26.67 7.40
N GLY A 102 0.57 25.41 7.45
CA GLY A 102 -0.28 24.26 7.79
C GLY A 102 -1.25 23.80 6.70
N ALA A 103 -1.23 24.43 5.52
CA ALA A 103 -2.05 24.02 4.39
C ALA A 103 -1.65 22.62 3.89
N THR A 104 -2.64 21.84 3.43
CA THR A 104 -2.44 20.47 2.93
C THR A 104 -3.06 20.29 1.54
N SER A 105 -2.41 19.49 0.70
CA SER A 105 -2.93 19.10 -0.61
C SER A 105 -4.18 18.22 -0.49
N ALA A 106 -5.12 18.39 -1.42
CA ALA A 106 -6.34 17.61 -1.62
C ALA A 106 -6.59 17.42 -3.13
N GLU A 107 -7.61 16.64 -3.53
CA GLU A 107 -7.85 16.20 -4.92
C GLU A 107 -7.87 17.29 -6.00
N ASN A 108 -8.19 18.53 -5.61
CA ASN A 108 -8.38 19.65 -6.52
C ASN A 108 -7.62 20.91 -6.09
N SER A 109 -6.66 20.76 -5.16
CA SER A 109 -6.08 21.87 -4.41
C SER A 109 -4.70 21.49 -3.89
N VAL A 110 -3.63 22.16 -4.34
CA VAL A 110 -2.25 21.83 -3.92
C VAL A 110 -1.77 22.79 -2.83
N ALA A 111 -0.96 22.29 -1.89
CA ALA A 111 -0.18 23.13 -0.98
C ALA A 111 1.31 23.05 -1.35
N LEU A 112 1.93 24.21 -1.61
CA LEU A 112 3.32 24.34 -2.09
C LEU A 112 4.19 25.21 -1.18
N PHE A 113 3.80 25.37 0.08
CA PHE A 113 4.54 26.21 1.02
C PHE A 113 6.00 25.72 1.17
N CYS A 114 6.95 26.57 0.82
CA CYS A 114 8.39 26.29 0.90
C CYS A 114 9.17 27.50 1.46
N GLY A 115 8.52 28.30 2.30
CA GLY A 115 9.06 29.48 2.94
C GLY A 115 8.66 30.78 2.24
N CYS A 116 8.47 31.84 3.02
CA CYS A 116 8.07 33.16 2.55
C CYS A 116 9.12 33.77 1.63
N ILE A 117 10.42 33.59 1.93
CA ILE A 117 11.51 34.14 1.12
C ILE A 117 11.51 33.58 -0.31
N VAL A 118 11.13 32.31 -0.48
CA VAL A 118 11.09 31.65 -1.79
C VAL A 118 9.99 32.27 -2.65
N ALA A 119 8.76 32.35 -2.14
CA ALA A 119 7.66 32.98 -2.89
C ALA A 119 7.92 34.47 -3.18
N ILE A 120 8.51 35.22 -2.23
CA ILE A 120 8.95 36.60 -2.46
C ILE A 120 9.97 36.64 -3.62
N GLY A 121 10.98 35.77 -3.60
CA GLY A 121 11.99 35.68 -4.65
C GLY A 121 11.41 35.37 -6.03
N VAL A 122 10.43 34.45 -6.10
CA VAL A 122 9.73 34.12 -7.36
C VAL A 122 9.00 35.32 -7.93
N ILE A 123 8.18 36.03 -7.14
CA ILE A 123 7.47 37.21 -7.64
C ILE A 123 8.46 38.34 -7.97
N ALA A 124 9.48 38.53 -7.13
CA ALA A 124 10.48 39.58 -7.33
C ALA A 124 11.30 39.33 -8.61
N PHE A 125 11.59 38.08 -8.94
CA PHE A 125 12.20 37.67 -10.21
C PHE A 125 11.40 38.20 -11.41
N PHE A 126 10.09 37.97 -11.44
CA PHE A 126 9.23 38.40 -12.55
C PHE A 126 9.02 39.92 -12.59
N LEU A 127 8.95 40.61 -11.43
CA LEU A 127 8.81 42.06 -11.34
C LEU A 127 10.10 42.82 -11.67
N ASN A 128 11.27 42.21 -11.50
CA ASN A 128 12.55 42.90 -11.64
C ASN A 128 12.84 43.28 -13.11
N LYS A 129 12.83 44.58 -13.43
CA LYS A 129 13.03 45.07 -14.80
C LYS A 129 14.44 44.81 -15.36
N LYS A 130 15.43 44.55 -14.51
CA LYS A 130 16.80 44.27 -14.96
C LYS A 130 16.92 42.89 -15.62
N ILE A 131 16.13 41.92 -15.16
CA ILE A 131 16.18 40.54 -15.67
C ILE A 131 15.56 40.50 -17.07
N LYS A 132 16.33 39.96 -18.03
CA LYS A 132 15.93 39.82 -19.43
C LYS A 132 14.61 39.05 -19.58
N VAL A 133 13.71 39.57 -20.42
CA VAL A 133 12.39 38.95 -20.70
C VAL A 133 12.51 37.51 -21.20
N SER A 134 13.54 37.19 -21.98
CA SER A 134 13.77 35.81 -22.46
C SER A 134 14.05 34.83 -21.32
N VAL A 135 14.75 35.25 -20.26
CA VAL A 135 15.01 34.40 -19.08
C VAL A 135 13.72 34.24 -18.27
N LYS A 136 12.96 35.33 -18.10
CA LYS A 136 11.64 35.28 -17.46
C LYS A 136 10.67 34.35 -18.19
N ALA A 137 10.61 34.42 -19.51
CA ALA A 137 9.74 33.57 -20.31
C ALA A 137 10.07 32.08 -20.11
N LYS A 138 11.36 31.70 -20.12
CA LYS A 138 11.80 30.31 -19.88
C LYS A 138 11.43 29.83 -18.47
N CYS A 139 11.73 30.62 -17.44
CA CYS A 139 11.36 30.27 -16.05
C CYS A 139 9.84 30.26 -15.84
N GLY A 140 9.11 31.16 -16.51
CA GLY A 140 7.64 31.23 -16.48
C GLY A 140 7.00 30.00 -17.12
N LEU A 141 7.54 29.51 -18.24
CA LEU A 141 7.09 28.26 -18.86
C LEU A 141 7.37 27.05 -17.97
N LEU A 142 8.54 27.00 -17.32
CA LEU A 142 8.86 25.94 -16.35
C LEU A 142 7.92 25.97 -15.14
N LEU A 143 7.63 27.15 -14.59
CA LEU A 143 6.69 27.33 -13.49
C LEU A 143 5.26 26.94 -13.90
N LEU A 144 4.82 27.36 -15.09
CA LEU A 144 3.52 26.98 -15.63
C LEU A 144 3.41 25.47 -15.78
N PHE A 145 4.44 24.81 -16.33
CA PHE A 145 4.49 23.35 -16.44
C PHE A 145 4.41 22.68 -15.06
N ALA A 146 5.18 23.16 -14.08
CA ALA A 146 5.16 22.61 -12.72
C ALA A 146 3.78 22.75 -12.07
N ILE A 147 3.09 23.87 -12.25
CA ILE A 147 1.72 24.05 -11.77
C ILE A 147 0.76 23.15 -12.54
N LEU A 148 0.78 23.16 -13.87
CA LEU A 148 -0.07 22.31 -14.70
C LEU A 148 0.13 20.83 -14.40
N SER A 149 1.30 20.40 -13.94
CA SER A 149 1.51 19.01 -13.51
C SER A 149 0.57 18.56 -12.38
N MET A 150 0.02 19.51 -11.62
CA MET A 150 -0.93 19.27 -10.52
C MET A 150 -2.40 19.51 -10.91
N TYR A 151 -2.68 20.14 -12.05
CA TYR A 151 -4.05 20.49 -12.45
C TYR A 151 -4.46 19.92 -13.80
N TRP A 152 -3.53 19.54 -14.67
CA TRP A 152 -3.85 19.00 -15.99
C TRP A 152 -3.77 17.47 -15.97
N LYS A 153 -4.91 16.81 -16.22
CA LYS A 153 -5.09 15.36 -16.06
C LYS A 153 -4.03 14.50 -16.78
N PRO A 154 -3.54 14.81 -17.99
CA PRO A 154 -2.47 14.05 -18.63
C PRO A 154 -1.16 14.11 -17.85
N LEU A 155 -0.77 15.29 -17.34
CA LEU A 155 0.42 15.42 -16.52
C LEU A 155 0.23 14.81 -15.14
N ILE A 156 -0.95 14.95 -14.52
CA ILE A 156 -1.26 14.28 -13.26
C ILE A 156 -1.09 12.77 -13.41
N SER A 157 -1.58 12.19 -14.52
CA SER A 157 -1.43 10.78 -14.84
C SER A 157 0.04 10.41 -15.02
N ALA A 158 0.79 11.16 -15.84
CA ALA A 158 2.22 10.91 -16.07
C ALA A 158 3.04 10.94 -14.76
N PHE A 159 2.86 11.97 -13.94
CA PHE A 159 3.53 12.11 -12.63
C PHE A 159 2.95 11.21 -11.53
N SER A 160 1.87 10.49 -11.83
CA SER A 160 1.34 9.40 -11.00
C SER A 160 1.68 8.02 -11.57
N MET A 161 2.66 7.94 -12.47
CA MET A 161 3.12 6.70 -13.13
C MET A 161 1.98 5.96 -13.84
N PHE A 162 1.05 6.70 -14.46
CA PHE A 162 -0.11 6.21 -15.20
C PHE A 162 -1.07 5.37 -14.34
N GLN A 163 -1.18 5.71 -13.06
CA GLN A 163 -2.11 5.09 -12.12
C GLN A 163 -3.11 6.14 -11.62
N ASP A 164 -4.33 5.69 -11.34
CA ASP A 164 -5.31 6.54 -10.66
C ASP A 164 -4.86 6.78 -9.21
N VAL A 165 -4.88 8.05 -8.81
CA VAL A 165 -4.48 8.48 -7.48
C VAL A 165 -5.69 8.40 -6.55
N ASN A 166 -5.56 7.60 -5.51
CA ASN A 166 -6.52 7.55 -4.40
C ASN A 166 -5.77 7.94 -3.13
N GLY A 167 -5.99 9.17 -2.65
CA GLY A 167 -5.30 9.73 -1.49
C GLY A 167 -3.86 10.19 -1.76
N TYR A 168 -3.27 10.93 -0.82
CA TYR A 168 -1.96 11.57 -0.94
C TYR A 168 -1.79 12.33 -2.27
N TRP A 169 -2.77 13.20 -2.53
CA TRP A 169 -2.84 14.01 -3.74
C TRP A 169 -1.57 14.83 -3.92
N TYR A 170 -1.06 14.84 -5.16
CA TYR A 170 0.12 15.59 -5.54
C TYR A 170 1.37 15.24 -4.72
N ARG A 171 1.61 13.96 -4.41
CA ARG A 171 2.83 13.49 -3.72
C ARG A 171 4.16 13.84 -4.41
N TYR A 172 4.10 14.34 -5.63
CA TYR A 172 5.24 14.90 -6.38
C TYR A 172 5.31 16.43 -6.32
N SER A 173 4.57 17.09 -5.42
CA SER A 173 4.58 18.54 -5.20
C SER A 173 5.96 19.09 -4.88
N TYR A 174 6.86 18.27 -4.33
CA TYR A 174 8.26 18.61 -4.11
C TYR A 174 8.98 19.04 -5.40
N LEU A 175 8.53 18.59 -6.58
CA LEU A 175 9.07 19.05 -7.87
C LEU A 175 8.68 20.49 -8.19
N ALA A 176 7.42 20.85 -7.91
CA ALA A 176 6.97 22.24 -8.06
C ALA A 176 7.67 23.15 -7.04
N ILE A 177 7.84 22.68 -5.79
CA ILE A 177 8.64 23.37 -4.77
C ILE A 177 10.08 23.56 -5.24
N PHE A 178 10.71 22.55 -5.83
CA PHE A 178 12.05 22.66 -6.40
C PHE A 178 12.13 23.75 -7.48
N VAL A 179 11.13 23.84 -8.38
CA VAL A 179 11.04 24.91 -9.39
C VAL A 179 10.90 26.28 -8.73
N LEU A 180 10.07 26.42 -7.69
CA LEU A 180 9.93 27.68 -6.94
C LEU A 180 11.27 28.12 -6.31
N ILE A 181 11.95 27.18 -5.62
CA ILE A 181 13.25 27.43 -5.00
C ILE A 181 14.29 27.82 -6.05
N TYR A 182 14.32 27.12 -7.18
CA TYR A 182 15.24 27.42 -8.27
C TYR A 182 15.04 28.84 -8.84
N ILE A 183 13.79 29.24 -9.13
CA ILE A 183 13.50 30.59 -9.64
C ILE A 183 13.83 31.66 -8.60
N ALA A 184 13.54 31.41 -7.32
CA ALA A 184 13.95 32.30 -6.24
C ALA A 184 15.48 32.42 -6.15
N GLY A 185 16.20 31.30 -6.32
CA GLY A 185 17.66 31.25 -6.38
C GLY A 185 18.22 32.10 -7.52
N GLU A 186 17.65 32.01 -8.72
CA GLU A 186 18.04 32.86 -9.87
C GLU A 186 17.91 34.36 -9.55
N TYR A 187 16.92 34.76 -8.76
CA TYR A 187 16.79 36.13 -8.29
C TYR A 187 17.85 36.51 -7.26
N PHE A 188 17.96 35.75 -6.17
CA PHE A 188 18.82 36.12 -5.03
C PHE A 188 20.32 35.93 -5.29
N LEU A 189 20.69 34.97 -6.15
CA LEU A 189 22.10 34.74 -6.54
C LEU A 189 22.54 35.62 -7.72
N GLY A 190 21.58 36.20 -8.47
CA GLY A 190 21.89 37.12 -9.55
C GLY A 190 22.50 38.44 -9.04
N SER A 191 23.21 39.16 -9.89
CA SER A 191 23.73 40.51 -9.56
C SER A 191 22.64 41.60 -9.56
N GLU A 192 21.42 41.25 -9.95
CA GLU A 192 20.36 42.20 -10.28
C GLU A 192 19.25 42.31 -9.23
N TYR A 193 19.31 41.61 -8.09
CA TYR A 193 18.29 41.72 -7.04
C TYR A 193 18.17 43.16 -6.49
N GLY A 194 17.00 43.49 -5.94
CA GLY A 194 16.71 44.87 -5.53
C GLY A 194 15.64 44.97 -4.45
N MET A 195 15.74 46.03 -3.66
CA MET A 195 14.82 46.29 -2.55
C MET A 195 13.38 46.46 -3.04
N VAL A 196 13.16 47.27 -4.08
CA VAL A 196 11.81 47.56 -4.60
C VAL A 196 11.06 46.30 -5.08
N PRO A 197 11.62 45.45 -5.98
CA PRO A 197 10.93 44.21 -6.37
C PRO A 197 10.66 43.28 -5.19
N THR A 198 11.56 43.20 -4.21
CA THR A 198 11.38 42.38 -3.01
C THR A 198 10.22 42.89 -2.15
N SER A 199 10.24 44.19 -1.78
CA SER A 199 9.21 44.79 -0.92
C SER A 199 7.82 44.76 -1.56
N VAL A 200 7.73 45.06 -2.86
CA VAL A 200 6.45 44.99 -3.60
C VAL A 200 5.93 43.56 -3.63
N SER A 201 6.80 42.57 -3.83
CA SER A 201 6.42 41.16 -3.83
C SER A 201 5.87 40.71 -2.48
N ALA A 202 6.51 41.11 -1.38
CA ALA A 202 6.03 40.81 -0.03
C ALA A 202 4.62 41.38 0.20
N ILE A 203 4.41 42.67 -0.09
CA ILE A 203 3.11 43.33 0.06
C ILE A 203 2.04 42.66 -0.81
N LEU A 204 2.37 42.41 -2.08
CA LEU A 204 1.45 41.79 -3.04
C LEU A 204 1.03 40.39 -2.60
N LEU A 205 1.98 39.56 -2.15
CA LEU A 205 1.68 38.23 -1.64
C LEU A 205 0.79 38.29 -0.39
N SER A 206 1.13 39.15 0.59
CA SER A 206 0.32 39.33 1.80
C SER A 206 -1.12 39.72 1.48
N VAL A 207 -1.33 40.70 0.58
CA VAL A 207 -2.66 41.15 0.18
C VAL A 207 -3.41 40.05 -0.57
N MET A 208 -2.75 39.37 -1.52
CA MET A 208 -3.38 38.33 -2.32
C MET A 208 -3.88 37.16 -1.48
N ILE A 209 -3.08 36.63 -0.54
CA ILE A 209 -3.52 35.49 0.27
C ILE A 209 -4.69 35.85 1.20
N VAL A 210 -4.72 37.08 1.72
CA VAL A 210 -5.83 37.57 2.57
C VAL A 210 -7.11 37.72 1.76
N LEU A 211 -7.05 38.35 0.58
CA LEU A 211 -8.21 38.52 -0.30
C LEU A 211 -8.75 37.19 -0.82
N LEU A 212 -7.87 36.29 -1.26
CA LEU A 212 -8.26 34.96 -1.74
C LEU A 212 -8.88 34.12 -0.62
N ASN A 213 -8.38 34.23 0.62
CA ASN A 213 -8.99 33.53 1.74
C ASN A 213 -10.33 34.14 2.14
N HIS A 214 -10.48 35.46 2.12
CA HIS A 214 -11.76 36.11 2.43
C HIS A 214 -12.86 35.73 1.42
N ALA A 215 -12.50 35.50 0.15
CA ALA A 215 -13.46 35.14 -0.89
C ALA A 215 -14.04 33.71 -0.78
N LYS A 216 -13.34 32.77 -0.13
CA LYS A 216 -13.72 31.34 -0.11
C LYS A 216 -13.59 30.65 1.26
N HIS A 217 -13.03 31.30 2.27
CA HIS A 217 -12.74 30.75 3.60
C HIS A 217 -12.03 29.39 3.57
N ALA A 218 -11.01 29.25 2.73
CA ALA A 218 -10.37 27.95 2.44
C ALA A 218 -9.36 27.51 3.51
N GLN A 219 -8.73 28.46 4.20
CA GLN A 219 -7.72 28.21 5.24
C GLN A 219 -8.10 28.92 6.53
N PRO A 220 -7.72 28.37 7.70
CA PRO A 220 -7.98 29.02 8.97
C PRO A 220 -7.28 30.39 9.03
N ILE A 221 -8.04 31.39 9.51
CA ILE A 221 -7.72 32.81 9.30
C ILE A 221 -6.45 33.23 10.05
N ARG A 222 -6.17 32.58 11.19
CA ARG A 222 -4.98 32.84 12.01
C ARG A 222 -3.70 32.55 11.22
N GLU A 223 -3.67 31.41 10.52
CA GLU A 223 -2.54 30.92 9.74
C GLU A 223 -2.33 31.79 8.50
N VAL A 224 -3.43 32.26 7.89
CA VAL A 224 -3.37 33.22 6.78
C VAL A 224 -2.76 34.55 7.22
N TYR A 225 -3.21 35.12 8.34
CA TYR A 225 -2.64 36.37 8.86
C TYR A 225 -1.20 36.20 9.34
N ALA A 226 -0.87 35.07 9.97
CA ALA A 226 0.50 34.75 10.36
C ALA A 226 1.42 34.67 9.12
N THR A 227 0.97 34.02 8.05
CA THR A 227 1.72 33.94 6.78
C THR A 227 1.86 35.32 6.13
N ALA A 228 0.77 36.11 6.09
CA ALA A 228 0.78 37.45 5.52
C ALA A 228 1.73 38.40 6.26
N LEU A 229 1.74 38.34 7.59
CA LEU A 229 2.69 39.09 8.41
C LEU A 229 4.12 38.62 8.16
N MET A 230 4.34 37.32 8.06
CA MET A 230 5.67 36.77 7.80
C MET A 230 6.21 37.17 6.43
N PHE A 231 5.37 37.25 5.39
CA PHE A 231 5.79 37.84 4.11
C PHE A 231 6.32 39.27 4.27
N LEU A 232 5.61 40.12 5.03
CA LEU A 232 6.04 41.51 5.28
C LEU A 232 7.34 41.57 6.08
N VAL A 233 7.45 40.77 7.15
CA VAL A 233 8.65 40.69 8.00
C VAL A 233 9.86 40.22 7.20
N THR A 234 9.71 39.15 6.42
CA THR A 234 10.76 38.59 5.57
C THR A 234 11.17 39.59 4.47
N GLY A 235 10.20 40.24 3.82
CA GLY A 235 10.47 41.26 2.80
C GLY A 235 11.20 42.49 3.37
N PHE A 236 10.82 42.94 4.56
CA PHE A 236 11.48 44.02 5.28
C PHE A 236 12.91 43.64 5.69
N ALA A 237 13.08 42.47 6.32
CA ALA A 237 14.39 41.99 6.75
C ALA A 237 15.36 41.85 5.57
N PHE A 238 14.90 41.29 4.44
CA PHE A 238 15.73 41.21 3.24
C PHE A 238 16.02 42.59 2.62
N GLY A 239 15.02 43.49 2.61
CA GLY A 239 15.22 44.88 2.21
C GLY A 239 16.30 45.59 3.02
N LEU A 240 16.35 45.33 4.34
CA LEU A 240 17.37 45.84 5.25
C LEU A 240 18.77 45.27 4.93
N VAL A 241 18.88 43.98 4.60
CA VAL A 241 20.14 43.37 4.11
C VAL A 241 20.64 44.11 2.85
N ILE A 242 19.74 44.37 1.88
CA ILE A 242 20.09 45.10 0.66
C ILE A 242 20.53 46.52 0.97
N PHE A 243 19.79 47.22 1.84
CA PHE A 243 20.09 48.60 2.24
C PHE A 243 21.49 48.70 2.88
N ILE A 244 21.78 47.87 3.88
CA ILE A 244 23.08 47.82 4.58
C ILE A 244 24.22 47.58 3.59
N LYS A 245 24.06 46.59 2.70
CA LYS A 245 25.04 46.31 1.65
C LYS A 245 25.23 47.50 0.71
N SER A 246 24.16 48.11 0.24
CA SER A 246 24.21 49.23 -0.72
C SER A 246 24.86 50.49 -0.14
N LYS A 247 24.73 50.70 1.17
CA LYS A 247 25.29 51.84 1.90
C LYS A 247 26.69 51.57 2.46
N ASN A 248 27.27 50.39 2.18
CA ASN A 248 28.56 49.94 2.72
C ASN A 248 28.63 50.13 4.25
N ILE A 249 27.52 49.88 4.95
CA ILE A 249 27.45 49.96 6.41
C ILE A 249 28.32 48.84 7.00
N ASN A 250 28.88 49.08 8.20
CA ASN A 250 29.81 48.20 8.89
C ASN A 250 29.46 46.70 8.76
N ILE A 251 30.48 45.91 8.40
CA ILE A 251 30.40 44.47 8.10
C ILE A 251 29.70 43.66 9.20
N ARG A 252 29.83 44.06 10.48
CA ARG A 252 29.16 43.39 11.59
C ARG A 252 27.64 43.50 11.49
N PHE A 253 27.10 44.66 11.10
CA PHE A 253 25.66 44.82 10.88
C PHE A 253 25.18 44.02 9.67
N TYR A 254 25.98 43.96 8.60
CA TYR A 254 25.68 43.10 7.46
C TYR A 254 25.60 41.63 7.87
N GLN A 255 26.60 41.11 8.58
CA GLN A 255 26.61 39.76 9.11
C GLN A 255 25.42 39.48 10.04
N SER A 256 25.11 40.39 10.97
CA SER A 256 23.95 40.25 11.86
C SER A 256 22.62 40.23 11.09
N SER A 257 22.47 41.05 10.04
CA SER A 257 21.26 41.04 9.20
C SER A 257 21.11 39.73 8.41
N ILE A 258 22.20 39.13 7.94
CA ILE A 258 22.18 37.80 7.30
C ILE A 258 21.78 36.73 8.32
N LEU A 259 22.33 36.77 9.54
CA LEU A 259 21.97 35.82 10.60
C LEU A 259 20.50 35.93 10.98
N LEU A 260 19.97 37.16 11.10
CA LEU A 260 18.53 37.38 11.32
C LEU A 260 17.69 36.79 10.18
N MET A 261 18.12 37.00 8.94
CA MET A 261 17.43 36.44 7.76
C MET A 261 17.44 34.90 7.79
N ALA A 262 18.56 34.29 8.12
CA ALA A 262 18.67 32.83 8.28
C ALA A 262 17.74 32.33 9.39
N PHE A 263 17.72 33.00 10.54
CA PHE A 263 16.83 32.67 11.66
C PHE A 263 15.35 32.77 11.25
N LEU A 264 14.96 33.82 10.51
CA LEU A 264 13.60 33.96 10.00
C LEU A 264 13.22 32.82 9.04
N CYS A 265 14.09 32.45 8.09
CA CYS A 265 13.85 31.34 7.18
C CYS A 265 13.69 29.99 7.91
N ILE A 266 14.52 29.77 8.94
CA ILE A 266 14.44 28.56 9.78
C ILE A 266 13.13 28.58 10.57
N GLY A 267 12.82 29.68 11.26
CA GLY A 267 11.60 29.83 12.05
C GLY A 267 10.33 29.65 11.23
N ASP A 268 10.29 30.23 10.03
CA ASP A 268 9.23 30.08 9.03
C ASP A 268 9.00 28.59 8.67
N SER A 269 10.07 27.89 8.29
CA SER A 269 10.02 26.47 7.93
C SER A 269 9.63 25.57 9.11
N VAL A 270 10.16 25.88 10.31
CA VAL A 270 9.86 25.15 11.55
C VAL A 270 8.39 25.36 11.95
N TYR A 271 7.88 26.59 11.89
CA TYR A 271 6.49 26.88 12.23
C TYR A 271 5.51 26.13 11.33
N ASN A 272 5.74 26.14 10.01
CA ASN A 272 4.95 25.34 9.08
C ASN A 272 5.03 23.84 9.41
N SER A 273 6.23 23.34 9.69
CA SER A 273 6.47 21.92 9.98
C SER A 273 5.78 21.49 11.28
N VAL A 274 5.78 22.31 12.32
CA VAL A 274 5.09 22.03 13.59
C VAL A 274 3.58 21.92 13.37
N LEU A 275 2.97 22.84 12.61
CA LEU A 275 1.53 22.77 12.31
C LEU A 275 1.17 21.53 11.49
N LEU A 276 1.99 21.18 10.50
CA LEU A 276 1.79 19.95 9.73
C LEU A 276 2.01 18.70 10.58
N MET A 277 3.03 18.68 11.43
CA MET A 277 3.28 17.58 12.36
C MET A 277 2.14 17.39 13.34
N ASP A 278 1.56 18.46 13.88
CA ASP A 278 0.39 18.40 14.75
C ASP A 278 -0.84 17.86 13.99
N LYS A 279 -1.06 18.34 12.76
CA LYS A 279 -2.15 17.86 11.90
C LYS A 279 -2.03 16.38 11.50
N TYR A 280 -0.81 15.88 11.33
CA TYR A 280 -0.52 14.49 11.01
C TYR A 280 -0.15 13.65 12.24
N ALA A 281 -0.13 14.22 13.44
CA ALA A 281 0.28 13.53 14.64
C ALA A 281 -0.71 12.39 14.92
N GLU A 282 -0.18 11.17 15.01
CA GLU A 282 -0.95 10.09 15.62
C GLU A 282 -0.88 10.30 17.14
N HIS A 283 -1.96 10.82 17.72
CA HIS A 283 -2.04 11.16 19.14
C HIS A 283 -1.88 9.95 20.10
N ASP A 284 -1.72 8.74 19.57
CA ASP A 284 -1.68 7.50 20.35
C ASP A 284 -0.43 6.62 20.16
N SER A 285 0.70 7.25 19.83
CA SER A 285 1.98 6.56 19.60
C SER A 285 2.41 5.65 20.77
N TYR A 286 2.11 6.02 22.01
CA TYR A 286 2.40 5.21 23.19
C TYR A 286 1.58 3.91 23.22
N LEU A 287 0.26 3.97 23.01
CA LEU A 287 -0.56 2.74 23.01
C LEU A 287 -0.14 1.82 21.87
N ARG A 288 0.14 2.36 20.67
CA ARG A 288 0.67 1.55 19.55
C ARG A 288 1.98 0.84 19.89
N SER A 289 2.90 1.54 20.54
CA SER A 289 4.17 0.95 20.99
C SER A 289 3.94 -0.16 22.01
N LYS A 290 3.01 0.04 22.94
CA LYS A 290 2.61 -0.96 23.93
C LYS A 290 1.98 -2.18 23.25
N GLU A 291 1.03 -1.97 22.35
CA GLU A 291 0.35 -3.02 21.58
C GLU A 291 1.35 -3.88 20.79
N ALA A 292 2.32 -3.25 20.13
CA ALA A 292 3.36 -3.96 19.37
C ALA A 292 4.27 -4.83 20.28
N LYS A 293 4.57 -4.36 21.50
CA LYS A 293 5.35 -5.11 22.49
C LYS A 293 4.56 -6.30 23.04
N GLU A 294 3.29 -6.09 23.36
CA GLU A 294 2.38 -7.15 23.83
C GLU A 294 2.17 -8.23 22.76
N ALA A 295 1.95 -7.84 21.51
CA ALA A 295 1.86 -8.77 20.38
C ALA A 295 3.15 -9.58 20.21
N SER A 296 4.32 -8.92 20.21
CA SER A 296 5.62 -9.60 20.12
C SER A 296 5.83 -10.62 21.25
N LYS A 297 5.42 -10.27 22.48
CA LYS A 297 5.51 -11.16 23.65
C LYS A 297 4.60 -12.38 23.50
N GLN A 298 3.35 -12.19 23.08
CA GLN A 298 2.40 -13.28 22.86
C GLN A 298 2.91 -14.25 21.78
N ILE A 299 3.38 -13.73 20.65
CA ILE A 299 3.92 -14.54 19.54
C ILE A 299 5.17 -15.30 19.99
N SER A 300 6.10 -14.64 20.68
CA SER A 300 7.32 -15.28 21.20
C SER A 300 7.02 -16.42 22.17
N MET A 301 5.99 -16.26 23.01
CA MET A 301 5.51 -17.31 23.93
C MET A 301 4.91 -18.52 23.22
N ILE A 302 4.33 -18.35 22.03
CA ILE A 302 3.85 -19.46 21.20
C ILE A 302 5.04 -20.15 20.56
N GLN A 303 5.93 -19.40 19.91
CA GLN A 303 7.09 -19.91 19.19
C GLN A 303 8.12 -20.60 20.10
N SER A 304 8.21 -20.22 21.37
CA SER A 304 9.09 -20.91 22.33
C SER A 304 8.58 -22.30 22.69
N ARG A 305 7.26 -22.53 22.61
CA ARG A 305 6.60 -23.80 22.93
C ARG A 305 6.43 -24.71 21.71
N ASP A 306 6.21 -24.12 20.54
CA ASP A 306 6.01 -24.84 19.29
C ASP A 306 6.99 -24.31 18.24
N ARG A 307 7.95 -25.15 17.86
CA ARG A 307 8.92 -24.89 16.79
C ARG A 307 8.50 -25.51 15.46
N GLY A 308 7.30 -26.08 15.40
CA GLY A 308 6.73 -26.69 14.21
C GLY A 308 6.37 -25.66 13.14
N VAL A 309 5.85 -26.18 12.03
CA VAL A 309 5.42 -25.36 10.89
C VAL A 309 3.91 -25.16 10.98
N TYR A 310 3.48 -23.93 11.25
CA TYR A 310 2.07 -23.58 11.42
C TYR A 310 1.78 -22.12 11.09
N ARG A 311 0.50 -21.80 10.88
CA ARG A 311 0.01 -20.43 10.82
C ARG A 311 -0.67 -20.01 12.12
N ILE A 312 -0.72 -18.70 12.33
CA ILE A 312 -1.48 -18.03 13.39
C ILE A 312 -2.45 -17.06 12.71
N THR A 313 -3.72 -17.10 13.11
CA THR A 313 -4.70 -16.08 12.71
C THR A 313 -5.18 -15.31 13.94
N GLN A 314 -5.81 -14.17 13.70
CA GLN A 314 -6.29 -13.29 14.76
C GLN A 314 -7.73 -12.88 14.49
N THR A 315 -8.54 -12.77 15.54
CA THR A 315 -9.89 -12.22 15.44
C THR A 315 -9.92 -10.81 15.99
N TYR A 316 -10.82 -9.99 15.44
CA TYR A 316 -11.12 -8.66 15.95
C TYR A 316 -12.61 -8.55 16.24
N ALA A 317 -12.94 -7.95 17.38
CA ALA A 317 -14.34 -7.64 17.72
C ALA A 317 -14.85 -6.36 17.03
N GLY A 318 -13.97 -5.62 16.35
CA GLY A 318 -14.28 -4.40 15.62
C GLY A 318 -13.53 -4.31 14.29
N ILE A 319 -13.54 -3.12 13.68
CA ILE A 319 -12.80 -2.85 12.45
C ILE A 319 -11.31 -2.75 12.76
N ASN A 320 -10.48 -3.56 12.08
CA ASN A 320 -9.02 -3.44 12.13
C ASN A 320 -8.42 -3.51 10.71
N ALA A 321 -7.51 -2.58 10.43
CA ALA A 321 -6.76 -2.46 9.18
C ALA A 321 -5.33 -3.04 9.27
N ASN A 322 -4.90 -3.54 10.44
CA ASN A 322 -3.56 -4.08 10.67
C ASN A 322 -3.45 -5.53 10.18
N TYR A 323 -3.22 -5.73 8.88
CA TYR A 323 -3.03 -7.06 8.30
C TYR A 323 -1.56 -7.52 8.22
N ASP A 324 -0.59 -6.65 8.51
CA ASP A 324 0.85 -6.92 8.38
C ASP A 324 1.55 -7.23 9.71
N GLU A 325 0.81 -7.52 10.79
CA GLU A 325 1.38 -7.89 12.10
C GLU A 325 2.31 -9.11 12.00
N ALA A 326 2.05 -10.02 11.06
CA ALA A 326 2.91 -11.16 10.75
C ALA A 326 4.32 -10.76 10.31
N PHE A 327 4.45 -9.71 9.48
CA PHE A 327 5.74 -9.19 9.08
C PHE A 327 6.45 -8.51 10.24
N ALA A 328 5.72 -7.75 11.07
CA ALA A 328 6.28 -7.05 12.22
C ALA A 328 6.78 -8.00 13.33
N HIS A 329 6.09 -9.12 13.56
CA HIS A 329 6.33 -10.04 14.68
C HIS A 329 6.84 -11.41 14.25
N ASN A 330 7.22 -11.58 12.99
CA ASN A 330 7.87 -12.76 12.43
C ASN A 330 7.11 -14.08 12.70
N TYR A 331 5.83 -14.13 12.32
CA TYR A 331 5.02 -15.35 12.33
C TYR A 331 4.24 -15.48 11.02
N TRP A 332 3.69 -16.66 10.72
CA TRP A 332 2.97 -16.90 9.47
C TRP A 332 1.48 -16.68 9.66
N SER A 333 0.87 -15.86 8.81
CA SER A 333 -0.55 -15.51 8.89
C SER A 333 -1.28 -15.77 7.56
N LEU A 334 -2.60 -15.78 7.64
CA LEU A 334 -3.49 -15.62 6.47
C LEU A 334 -3.71 -14.14 6.14
N ALA A 335 -3.49 -13.25 7.11
CA ALA A 335 -3.52 -11.81 6.94
C ALA A 335 -2.29 -11.30 6.17
N GLY A 336 -2.53 -10.34 5.28
CA GLY A 336 -1.48 -9.55 4.66
C GLY A 336 -2.09 -8.38 3.90
N TYR A 337 -1.47 -7.21 3.99
CA TYR A 337 -1.78 -6.04 3.18
C TYR A 337 -0.60 -5.71 2.28
N THR A 338 -0.87 -5.52 1.00
CA THR A 338 0.13 -4.98 0.08
C THR A 338 -0.54 -4.18 -1.02
N SER A 339 0.21 -3.25 -1.61
CA SER A 339 -0.28 -2.51 -2.78
C SER A 339 -0.41 -3.38 -4.02
N SER A 340 0.26 -4.55 -4.05
CA SER A 340 0.27 -5.46 -5.19
C SER A 340 0.22 -6.92 -4.72
N PRO A 341 -0.93 -7.39 -4.22
CA PRO A 341 -1.09 -8.75 -3.73
C PRO A 341 -1.09 -9.77 -4.88
N ASN A 342 -0.89 -11.04 -4.54
CA ASN A 342 -1.10 -12.14 -5.48
C ASN A 342 -2.61 -12.44 -5.58
N ASP A 343 -3.18 -12.25 -6.77
CA ASP A 343 -4.62 -12.37 -7.00
C ASP A 343 -5.15 -13.80 -6.93
N MET A 344 -4.28 -14.79 -7.18
CA MET A 344 -4.59 -16.21 -6.99
C MET A 344 -4.84 -16.51 -5.52
N GLN A 345 -3.99 -15.98 -4.64
CA GLN A 345 -4.15 -16.11 -3.19
C GLN A 345 -5.43 -15.42 -2.71
N ARG A 346 -5.66 -14.17 -3.16
CA ARG A 346 -6.86 -13.41 -2.78
C ARG A 346 -8.13 -14.12 -3.23
N GLY A 347 -8.20 -14.57 -4.48
CA GLY A 347 -9.36 -15.29 -5.01
C GLY A 347 -9.62 -16.62 -4.31
N PHE A 348 -8.59 -17.33 -3.86
CA PHE A 348 -8.76 -18.54 -3.06
C PHE A 348 -9.37 -18.25 -1.68
N LEU A 349 -8.85 -17.23 -0.98
CA LEU A 349 -9.36 -16.83 0.33
C LEU A 349 -10.81 -16.31 0.23
N ASP A 350 -11.11 -15.54 -0.82
CA ASP A 350 -12.46 -15.04 -1.13
C ASP A 350 -13.46 -16.19 -1.30
N LYS A 351 -13.13 -17.15 -2.18
CA LYS A 351 -13.94 -18.38 -2.37
C LYS A 351 -14.15 -19.13 -1.06
N ALA A 352 -13.17 -19.11 -0.16
CA ALA A 352 -13.24 -19.78 1.14
C ALA A 352 -13.93 -18.99 2.26
N GLY A 353 -14.36 -17.75 2.02
CA GLY A 353 -15.13 -16.94 2.97
C GLY A 353 -14.39 -15.75 3.59
N TYR A 354 -13.12 -15.55 3.25
CA TYR A 354 -12.35 -14.35 3.59
C TYR A 354 -12.37 -13.37 2.43
N ASN A 355 -13.37 -12.48 2.45
CA ASN A 355 -13.69 -11.65 1.30
C ASN A 355 -12.58 -10.66 0.92
N ILE A 356 -12.42 -10.45 -0.38
CA ILE A 356 -11.56 -9.39 -0.91
C ILE A 356 -12.07 -8.02 -0.47
N MET A 357 -11.15 -7.15 -0.03
CA MET A 357 -11.43 -5.76 0.30
C MET A 357 -10.50 -4.85 -0.49
N GLY A 358 -11.08 -4.17 -1.49
CA GLY A 358 -10.33 -3.40 -2.45
C GLY A 358 -9.28 -4.23 -3.21
N PRO A 359 -8.28 -3.59 -3.83
CA PRO A 359 -7.27 -4.29 -4.61
C PRO A 359 -6.09 -4.82 -3.76
N ASN A 360 -6.17 -4.78 -2.43
CA ASN A 360 -4.99 -4.84 -1.56
C ASN A 360 -4.90 -6.07 -0.65
N PHE A 361 -6.04 -6.57 -0.13
CA PHE A 361 -6.06 -7.61 0.90
C PHE A 361 -7.40 -8.36 0.94
N CYS A 362 -7.48 -9.37 1.80
CA CYS A 362 -8.72 -10.06 2.19
C CYS A 362 -9.01 -9.82 3.67
N VAL A 363 -10.28 -9.68 4.04
CA VAL A 363 -10.70 -9.51 5.43
C VAL A 363 -10.67 -10.85 6.13
N VAL A 364 -9.69 -11.04 7.01
CA VAL A 364 -9.47 -12.26 7.80
C VAL A 364 -9.68 -12.02 9.30
N ASN A 365 -10.51 -11.03 9.65
CA ASN A 365 -10.74 -10.59 11.04
C ASN A 365 -11.64 -11.51 11.87
N THR A 366 -12.17 -12.58 11.26
CA THR A 366 -12.93 -13.65 11.91
C THR A 366 -12.19 -14.97 11.69
N SER A 367 -12.23 -15.89 12.65
CA SER A 367 -11.67 -17.23 12.45
C SER A 367 -12.73 -18.20 11.95
N MET A 368 -12.52 -18.71 10.74
CA MET A 368 -13.32 -19.76 10.12
C MET A 368 -12.59 -21.09 10.24
N LEU A 369 -13.00 -21.93 11.20
CA LEU A 369 -12.25 -23.15 11.58
C LEU A 369 -12.03 -24.11 10.41
N GLY A 370 -12.96 -24.21 9.46
CA GLY A 370 -12.81 -25.04 8.26
C GLY A 370 -11.58 -24.66 7.45
N ILE A 371 -11.56 -23.45 6.89
CA ILE A 371 -10.43 -22.98 6.07
C ILE A 371 -9.16 -22.75 6.89
N ASP A 372 -9.28 -22.26 8.13
CA ASP A 372 -8.14 -22.10 9.05
C ASP A 372 -7.43 -23.45 9.24
N SER A 373 -8.19 -24.52 9.49
CA SER A 373 -7.59 -25.84 9.65
C SER A 373 -7.00 -26.37 8.36
N PHE A 374 -7.67 -26.15 7.23
CA PHE A 374 -7.20 -26.59 5.91
C PHE A 374 -5.84 -25.96 5.54
N LEU A 375 -5.65 -24.71 5.95
CA LEU A 375 -4.42 -23.94 5.77
C LEU A 375 -3.43 -24.06 6.93
N GLY A 376 -3.60 -25.03 7.83
CA GLY A 376 -2.63 -25.27 8.91
C GLY A 376 -2.52 -24.13 9.94
N THR A 377 -3.58 -23.34 10.12
CA THR A 377 -3.69 -22.38 11.22
C THR A 377 -3.90 -23.14 12.53
N LYS A 378 -2.81 -23.29 13.28
CA LYS A 378 -2.76 -24.06 14.53
C LYS A 378 -3.12 -23.20 15.75
N TYR A 379 -2.82 -21.90 15.70
CA TYR A 379 -3.13 -20.97 16.78
C TYR A 379 -4.06 -19.86 16.30
N VAL A 380 -5.03 -19.51 17.15
CA VAL A 380 -5.98 -18.41 16.92
C VAL A 380 -5.87 -17.45 18.10
N LEU A 381 -5.52 -16.19 17.84
CA LEU A 381 -5.52 -15.12 18.84
C LEU A 381 -6.88 -14.44 18.80
N SER A 382 -7.76 -14.78 19.75
CA SER A 382 -9.15 -14.35 19.69
C SER A 382 -9.59 -13.55 20.91
N SER A 383 -10.36 -12.49 20.66
CA SER A 383 -11.01 -11.67 21.68
C SER A 383 -12.26 -12.32 22.29
N TYR A 384 -12.73 -13.43 21.72
CA TYR A 384 -13.88 -14.18 22.21
C TYR A 384 -13.62 -15.70 22.15
N PRO A 385 -14.35 -16.54 22.91
CA PRO A 385 -14.25 -17.98 22.76
C PRO A 385 -14.92 -18.43 21.45
N ILE A 386 -14.29 -19.39 20.77
CA ILE A 386 -14.84 -20.06 19.58
C ILE A 386 -14.99 -21.53 19.92
N ASN A 387 -16.19 -22.08 19.71
CA ASN A 387 -16.43 -23.48 20.01
C ASN A 387 -15.52 -24.38 19.17
N GLY A 388 -15.05 -25.49 19.75
CA GLY A 388 -14.08 -26.40 19.13
C GLY A 388 -12.61 -26.00 19.30
N LEU A 389 -12.30 -24.74 19.65
CA LEU A 389 -10.93 -24.33 20.00
C LEU A 389 -10.61 -24.60 21.48
N LYS A 390 -9.33 -24.86 21.78
CA LYS A 390 -8.86 -25.11 23.16
C LYS A 390 -8.01 -23.95 23.65
N ARG A 391 -8.41 -23.29 24.76
CA ARG A 391 -7.63 -22.18 25.33
C ARG A 391 -6.26 -22.67 25.82
N VAL A 392 -5.20 -21.96 25.45
CA VAL A 392 -3.84 -22.19 25.95
C VAL A 392 -3.67 -21.35 27.22
N LYS A 393 -3.89 -21.94 28.40
CA LYS A 393 -3.97 -21.21 29.68
C LYS A 393 -2.66 -20.53 30.08
N ASP A 394 -1.51 -21.10 29.70
CA ASP A 394 -0.17 -20.61 30.09
C ASP A 394 0.32 -19.43 29.23
N ILE A 395 -0.47 -19.02 28.25
CA ILE A 395 -0.25 -17.78 27.51
C ILE A 395 -1.29 -16.79 28.00
N GLY A 396 -0.80 -15.66 28.52
CA GLY A 396 -1.63 -14.56 29.00
C GLY A 396 -2.53 -13.97 27.91
N GLU A 397 -3.33 -12.99 28.32
CA GLU A 397 -4.10 -12.17 27.41
C GLU A 397 -3.28 -10.92 27.04
N TYR A 398 -3.22 -10.61 25.75
CA TYR A 398 -2.44 -9.51 25.19
C TYR A 398 -3.29 -8.80 24.15
N ASN A 399 -3.32 -7.47 24.16
CA ASN A 399 -4.19 -6.66 23.28
C ASN A 399 -5.65 -7.16 23.25
N GLY A 400 -6.20 -7.57 24.41
CA GLY A 400 -7.57 -8.11 24.52
C GLY A 400 -7.79 -9.46 23.82
N ARG A 401 -6.72 -10.20 23.48
CA ARG A 401 -6.79 -11.48 22.75
C ARG A 401 -6.16 -12.60 23.57
N LYS A 402 -6.89 -13.71 23.70
CA LYS A 402 -6.42 -14.96 24.30
C LYS A 402 -5.92 -15.89 23.20
N THR A 403 -4.91 -16.71 23.52
CA THR A 403 -4.41 -17.72 22.59
C THR A 403 -5.22 -19.01 22.68
N TYR A 404 -5.67 -19.49 21.54
CA TYR A 404 -6.36 -20.77 21.40
C TYR A 404 -5.62 -21.69 20.45
N LEU A 405 -5.61 -22.99 20.78
CA LEU A 405 -5.14 -24.08 19.93
C LEU A 405 -6.30 -24.62 19.12
N ASN A 406 -6.10 -24.73 17.80
CA ASN A 406 -6.98 -25.40 16.88
C ASN A 406 -6.61 -26.90 16.79
N PRO A 407 -7.40 -27.80 17.40
CA PRO A 407 -7.09 -29.24 17.37
C PRO A 407 -7.31 -29.87 15.99
N TYR A 408 -7.95 -29.16 15.06
CA TYR A 408 -8.29 -29.66 13.73
C TYR A 408 -7.28 -29.25 12.65
N ALA A 409 -6.34 -28.34 12.96
CA ALA A 409 -5.34 -27.84 12.02
C ALA A 409 -4.60 -28.97 11.31
N LEU A 410 -4.68 -29.00 9.97
CA LEU A 410 -3.94 -29.93 9.15
C LEU A 410 -2.45 -29.54 9.16
N PRO A 411 -1.54 -30.52 9.01
CA PRO A 411 -0.16 -30.22 8.67
C PRO A 411 -0.07 -29.43 7.37
N MET A 412 1.00 -28.66 7.19
CA MET A 412 1.20 -27.87 5.97
C MET A 412 1.34 -28.72 4.71
N ALA A 413 1.58 -30.02 4.85
CA ALA A 413 1.58 -30.97 3.75
C ALA A 413 0.83 -32.25 4.12
N VAL A 414 0.00 -32.78 3.21
CA VAL A 414 -0.81 -33.98 3.43
C VAL A 414 -0.79 -34.83 2.18
N GLN A 415 -0.52 -36.13 2.32
CA GLN A 415 -0.67 -37.06 1.20
C GLN A 415 -2.14 -37.40 0.98
N TYR A 416 -2.55 -37.46 -0.28
CA TYR A 416 -3.90 -37.89 -0.66
C TYR A 416 -3.89 -38.66 -1.98
N LYS A 417 -4.98 -39.35 -2.30
CA LYS A 417 -5.15 -40.04 -3.58
C LYS A 417 -5.87 -39.09 -4.53
N ASP A 418 -5.26 -38.81 -5.68
CA ASP A 418 -5.87 -37.88 -6.63
C ASP A 418 -7.18 -38.42 -7.19
N ASN A 419 -8.10 -37.51 -7.50
CA ASN A 419 -9.49 -37.82 -7.82
C ASN A 419 -10.18 -36.66 -8.54
N ASN A 420 -11.35 -36.92 -9.13
CA ASN A 420 -12.09 -35.94 -9.93
C ASN A 420 -13.19 -35.20 -9.15
N VAL A 421 -13.08 -35.08 -7.83
CA VAL A 421 -14.04 -34.30 -7.04
C VAL A 421 -14.00 -32.85 -7.49
N ALA A 422 -15.13 -32.35 -8.01
CA ALA A 422 -15.30 -30.97 -8.44
C ALA A 422 -15.52 -30.02 -7.26
N TYR A 423 -15.10 -28.76 -7.41
CA TYR A 423 -15.36 -27.72 -6.42
C TYR A 423 -16.81 -27.23 -6.51
N ASN A 424 -17.50 -27.16 -5.37
CA ASN A 424 -18.84 -26.60 -5.30
C ASN A 424 -18.75 -25.09 -5.00
N LEU A 425 -19.07 -24.25 -5.97
CA LEU A 425 -18.98 -22.78 -5.86
C LEU A 425 -20.30 -22.13 -5.42
N ALA A 426 -21.29 -22.91 -4.96
CA ALA A 426 -22.58 -22.38 -4.55
C ALA A 426 -22.48 -21.34 -3.41
N ASN A 427 -21.57 -21.57 -2.44
CA ASN A 427 -21.22 -20.62 -1.39
C ASN A 427 -19.88 -21.00 -0.72
N HIS A 428 -19.40 -20.16 0.20
CA HIS A 428 -18.11 -20.36 0.87
C HIS A 428 -18.00 -21.66 1.68
N PHE A 429 -19.11 -22.14 2.27
CA PHE A 429 -19.14 -23.35 3.09
C PHE A 429 -19.13 -24.62 2.22
N GLU A 430 -19.88 -24.61 1.13
CA GLU A 430 -19.88 -25.67 0.13
C GLU A 430 -18.54 -25.79 -0.59
N TYR A 431 -17.88 -24.66 -0.87
CA TYR A 431 -16.52 -24.66 -1.40
C TYR A 431 -15.56 -25.33 -0.43
N GLN A 432 -15.62 -25.01 0.86
CA GLN A 432 -14.80 -25.69 1.88
C GLN A 432 -15.13 -27.19 1.99
N ASN A 433 -16.39 -27.60 1.95
CA ASN A 433 -16.78 -29.00 1.88
C ASN A 433 -16.10 -29.72 0.71
N SER A 434 -16.04 -29.07 -0.46
CA SER A 434 -15.39 -29.62 -1.64
C SER A 434 -13.85 -29.71 -1.51
N LEU A 435 -13.20 -28.77 -0.82
CA LEU A 435 -11.75 -28.85 -0.51
C LEU A 435 -11.42 -30.10 0.33
N TYR A 436 -12.20 -30.36 1.38
CA TYR A 436 -12.05 -31.57 2.20
C TYR A 436 -12.40 -32.83 1.41
N SER A 437 -13.43 -32.78 0.57
CA SER A 437 -13.82 -33.89 -0.30
C SER A 437 -12.71 -34.27 -1.28
N LYS A 438 -12.00 -33.28 -1.84
CA LYS A 438 -10.83 -33.48 -2.71
C LYS A 438 -9.70 -34.20 -1.99
N LEU A 439 -9.36 -33.83 -0.74
CA LEU A 439 -8.29 -34.52 0.02
C LEU A 439 -8.71 -35.92 0.50
N ILE A 440 -10.00 -36.14 0.75
CA ILE A 440 -10.52 -37.43 1.20
C ILE A 440 -10.76 -38.40 0.03
N GLY A 441 -11.00 -37.88 -1.18
CA GLY A 441 -11.29 -38.67 -2.38
C GLY A 441 -12.74 -39.08 -2.55
N LYS A 442 -13.65 -38.51 -1.75
CA LYS A 442 -15.10 -38.68 -1.87
C LYS A 442 -15.82 -37.48 -1.25
N LYS A 443 -17.09 -37.29 -1.62
CA LYS A 443 -17.93 -36.22 -1.07
C LYS A 443 -18.06 -36.36 0.45
N VAL A 444 -17.69 -35.31 1.17
CA VAL A 444 -17.87 -35.13 2.61
C VAL A 444 -18.44 -33.74 2.88
N SER A 445 -19.15 -33.61 3.99
CA SER A 445 -19.82 -32.36 4.36
C SER A 445 -19.47 -32.06 5.82
N VAL A 446 -18.44 -31.25 6.02
CA VAL A 446 -18.01 -30.80 7.36
C VAL A 446 -18.87 -29.64 7.83
N TYR A 447 -19.28 -28.78 6.90
CA TYR A 447 -20.33 -27.78 7.11
C TYR A 447 -21.68 -28.35 6.69
N GLN A 448 -22.71 -28.07 7.50
CA GLN A 448 -24.10 -28.44 7.27
C GLN A 448 -24.95 -27.17 7.22
N PRO A 449 -25.84 -27.02 6.23
CA PRO A 449 -26.73 -25.86 6.16
C PRO A 449 -27.71 -25.87 7.35
N LEU A 450 -28.01 -24.69 7.86
CA LEU A 450 -29.00 -24.49 8.91
C LEU A 450 -30.27 -23.88 8.33
N ASN A 451 -31.42 -24.33 8.83
CA ASN A 451 -32.70 -23.72 8.50
C ASN A 451 -32.80 -22.35 9.17
N PHE A 452 -33.25 -21.36 8.41
CA PHE A 452 -33.50 -20.01 8.91
C PHE A 452 -34.74 -19.42 8.27
N SER A 453 -35.35 -18.45 8.96
CA SER A 453 -36.44 -17.64 8.41
C SER A 453 -36.19 -16.18 8.71
N LEU A 454 -36.60 -15.30 7.79
CA LEU A 454 -36.65 -13.88 8.05
C LEU A 454 -37.91 -13.59 8.86
N VAL A 455 -37.74 -13.15 10.11
CA VAL A 455 -38.85 -12.89 11.04
C VAL A 455 -39.23 -11.42 11.12
N GLN A 456 -38.33 -10.52 10.72
CA GLN A 456 -38.59 -9.08 10.64
C GLN A 456 -37.83 -8.47 9.47
N GLU A 457 -38.57 -7.78 8.59
CA GLU A 457 -37.98 -6.91 7.57
C GLU A 457 -37.40 -5.63 8.20
N GLY A 458 -36.28 -5.18 7.65
CA GLY A 458 -35.63 -3.95 8.11
C GLY A 458 -36.33 -2.70 7.56
N ASP A 459 -36.49 -1.67 8.40
CA ASP A 459 -37.05 -0.37 8.00
C ASP A 459 -36.21 0.78 8.61
N ILE A 460 -35.56 1.55 7.75
CA ILE A 460 -34.71 2.68 8.14
C ILE A 460 -35.53 3.81 8.78
N LYS A 461 -36.72 4.12 8.26
CA LYS A 461 -37.59 5.21 8.76
C LYS A 461 -38.11 4.89 10.15
N GLN A 462 -38.49 3.63 10.38
CA GLN A 462 -38.97 3.15 11.67
C GLN A 462 -37.85 2.70 12.62
N LYS A 463 -36.57 2.79 12.20
CA LYS A 463 -35.40 2.30 12.92
C LYS A 463 -35.53 0.82 13.34
N LYS A 464 -36.19 0.01 12.51
CA LYS A 464 -36.36 -1.43 12.74
C LYS A 464 -35.20 -2.21 12.11
N PRO A 465 -34.50 -3.07 12.87
CA PRO A 465 -33.49 -3.95 12.32
C PRO A 465 -34.11 -5.05 11.45
N MET A 466 -33.35 -5.58 10.50
CA MET A 466 -33.68 -6.84 9.82
C MET A 466 -33.30 -8.01 10.75
N ILE A 467 -34.20 -8.99 10.97
CA ILE A 467 -33.94 -10.09 11.91
C ILE A 467 -34.18 -11.44 11.25
N TYR A 468 -33.14 -12.27 11.25
CA TYR A 468 -33.19 -13.69 10.88
C TYR A 468 -33.25 -14.55 12.14
N LYS A 469 -34.15 -15.53 12.15
CA LYS A 469 -34.21 -16.58 13.17
C LYS A 469 -33.60 -17.85 12.60
N VAL A 470 -32.53 -18.33 13.22
CA VAL A 470 -31.74 -19.47 12.76
C VAL A 470 -31.96 -20.65 13.70
N SER A 471 -32.23 -21.84 13.13
CA SER A 471 -32.35 -23.09 13.88
C SER A 471 -30.98 -23.66 14.16
N LEU A 472 -30.67 -23.91 15.43
CA LEU A 472 -29.37 -24.42 15.87
C LEU A 472 -29.42 -25.95 16.06
N PRO A 473 -28.34 -26.68 15.74
CA PRO A 473 -28.28 -28.11 16.03
C PRO A 473 -28.32 -28.38 17.53
N LYS A 474 -28.79 -29.56 17.94
CA LYS A 474 -28.77 -29.97 19.36
C LYS A 474 -27.36 -30.44 19.78
N ASN A 475 -27.05 -30.35 21.08
CA ASN A 475 -25.88 -30.94 21.75
C ASN A 475 -24.53 -30.19 21.63
N GLY A 476 -24.50 -28.93 21.17
CA GLY A 476 -23.32 -28.06 21.26
C GLY A 476 -22.03 -28.53 20.58
N LYS A 477 -22.06 -29.60 19.76
CA LYS A 477 -20.88 -30.16 19.06
C LYS A 477 -20.68 -29.52 17.68
N TYR A 478 -20.88 -28.21 17.59
CA TYR A 478 -20.82 -27.47 16.34
C TYR A 478 -20.29 -26.06 16.55
N THR A 479 -19.73 -25.47 15.49
CA THR A 479 -19.41 -24.03 15.44
C THR A 479 -20.26 -23.40 14.35
N VAL A 480 -20.98 -22.34 14.67
CA VAL A 480 -21.96 -21.74 13.76
C VAL A 480 -21.39 -20.50 13.08
N TYR A 481 -21.73 -20.35 11.81
CA TYR A 481 -21.36 -19.22 10.98
C TYR A 481 -22.57 -18.71 10.19
N GLY A 482 -22.63 -17.41 10.01
CA GLY A 482 -23.59 -16.76 9.14
C GLY A 482 -22.90 -15.95 8.06
N MET A 483 -23.61 -15.77 6.94
CA MET A 483 -23.21 -14.93 5.83
C MET A 483 -24.43 -14.15 5.35
N ILE A 484 -24.31 -12.83 5.33
CA ILE A 484 -25.32 -11.92 4.80
C ILE A 484 -24.60 -11.01 3.79
N PRO A 485 -24.54 -11.37 2.50
CA PRO A 485 -23.83 -10.55 1.51
C PRO A 485 -24.66 -9.31 1.14
N TRP A 486 -24.02 -8.29 0.60
CA TRP A 486 -24.66 -7.00 0.28
C TRP A 486 -24.36 -6.56 -1.16
N ASN A 487 -25.27 -5.81 -1.77
CA ASN A 487 -25.03 -5.23 -3.10
C ASN A 487 -24.28 -3.89 -2.98
N THR A 488 -24.60 -3.11 -1.95
CA THR A 488 -23.95 -1.84 -1.63
C THR A 488 -23.57 -1.76 -0.15
N TRP A 489 -22.64 -0.87 0.22
CA TRP A 489 -22.27 -0.65 1.62
C TRP A 489 -23.40 0.08 2.35
N VAL A 490 -24.02 -0.61 3.30
CA VAL A 490 -25.14 -0.06 4.08
C VAL A 490 -24.76 0.40 5.50
N ASN A 491 -23.48 0.26 5.84
CA ASN A 491 -22.89 0.65 7.13
C ASN A 491 -23.69 0.11 8.32
N ALA A 492 -23.99 -1.18 8.29
CA ALA A 492 -24.81 -1.84 9.30
C ALA A 492 -24.03 -2.23 10.55
N GLU A 493 -24.78 -2.48 11.62
CA GLU A 493 -24.33 -3.19 12.81
C GLU A 493 -24.99 -4.56 12.86
N LEU A 494 -24.19 -5.62 12.90
CA LEU A 494 -24.66 -6.99 13.04
C LEU A 494 -24.56 -7.44 14.50
N ASN A 495 -25.60 -8.09 14.98
CA ASN A 495 -25.71 -8.58 16.34
C ASN A 495 -26.30 -10.00 16.35
N VAL A 496 -25.74 -10.87 17.20
CA VAL A 496 -26.21 -12.25 17.39
C VAL A 496 -26.61 -12.42 18.86
N ASP A 497 -27.89 -12.62 19.11
CA ASP A 497 -28.46 -12.84 20.46
C ASP A 497 -28.05 -11.77 21.51
N ASP A 498 -27.81 -10.53 21.09
CA ASP A 498 -27.34 -9.43 21.96
C ASP A 498 -26.00 -9.68 22.66
N LYS A 499 -25.22 -10.67 22.20
CA LYS A 499 -23.93 -11.05 22.82
C LYS A 499 -22.78 -10.17 22.36
N TYR A 500 -22.76 -9.75 21.10
CA TYR A 500 -21.74 -8.84 20.57
C TYR A 500 -22.22 -8.17 19.29
N LYS A 501 -21.68 -6.98 19.05
CA LYS A 501 -21.98 -6.12 17.89
C LYS A 501 -20.73 -6.01 17.03
N ILE A 502 -20.85 -6.25 15.73
CA ILE A 502 -19.78 -6.01 14.77
C ILE A 502 -20.25 -5.05 13.67
N PRO A 503 -19.40 -4.11 13.23
CA PRO A 503 -19.62 -3.40 11.98
C PRO A 503 -19.74 -4.40 10.83
N TYR A 504 -20.71 -4.16 9.94
CA TYR A 504 -21.05 -5.08 8.87
C TYR A 504 -21.53 -4.31 7.62
N SER A 505 -21.31 -4.84 6.41
CA SER A 505 -21.56 -4.11 5.16
C SER A 505 -20.93 -2.70 5.12
N SER A 506 -19.66 -2.63 5.51
CA SER A 506 -18.83 -1.43 5.45
C SER A 506 -17.37 -1.80 5.16
N TRP A 507 -16.52 -0.79 5.00
CA TRP A 507 -15.08 -1.00 4.87
C TRP A 507 -14.57 -1.88 6.03
N LEU A 508 -13.76 -2.90 5.69
CA LEU A 508 -13.18 -3.90 6.61
C LEU A 508 -14.18 -4.88 7.26
N SER A 509 -15.45 -4.86 6.87
CA SER A 509 -16.42 -5.85 7.34
C SER A 509 -16.12 -7.24 6.77
N PRO A 510 -16.19 -8.31 7.60
CA PRO A 510 -16.16 -9.68 7.09
C PRO A 510 -17.49 -10.00 6.39
N VAL A 511 -17.46 -10.84 5.35
CA VAL A 511 -18.69 -11.40 4.73
C VAL A 511 -19.21 -12.60 5.52
N VAL A 512 -18.33 -13.36 6.18
CA VAL A 512 -18.71 -14.46 7.06
C VAL A 512 -18.42 -14.08 8.50
N PHE A 513 -19.42 -14.21 9.37
CA PHE A 513 -19.28 -13.97 10.80
C PHE A 513 -19.49 -15.27 11.58
N HIS A 514 -18.66 -15.46 12.61
CA HIS A 514 -18.91 -16.48 13.64
C HIS A 514 -20.21 -16.13 14.38
N MET A 515 -20.93 -17.11 14.93
CA MET A 515 -22.10 -16.92 15.79
C MET A 515 -21.85 -17.58 17.15
N SER A 516 -21.80 -16.79 18.22
CA SER A 516 -21.53 -17.30 19.57
C SER A 516 -22.76 -17.99 20.18
N THR A 517 -22.85 -19.31 20.04
CA THR A 517 -23.92 -20.12 20.62
C THR A 517 -23.49 -20.74 21.95
N ASP A 518 -24.35 -20.70 22.96
CA ASP A 518 -24.14 -21.37 24.26
C ASP A 518 -24.40 -22.89 24.21
N GLY A 519 -24.84 -23.42 23.06
CA GLY A 519 -25.09 -24.83 22.84
C GLY A 519 -26.34 -25.38 23.55
N SER A 520 -27.02 -24.55 24.35
CA SER A 520 -28.27 -24.87 25.04
C SER A 520 -29.50 -24.38 24.28
N LYS A 521 -29.36 -23.31 23.48
CA LYS A 521 -30.46 -22.78 22.68
C LYS A 521 -30.70 -23.59 21.40
N GLU A 522 -31.98 -23.78 21.09
CA GLU A 522 -32.42 -24.39 19.82
C GLU A 522 -32.50 -23.37 18.67
N THR A 523 -32.49 -22.07 18.96
CA THR A 523 -32.54 -21.01 17.96
C THR A 523 -31.68 -19.80 18.34
N ALA A 524 -31.16 -19.08 17.36
CA ALA A 524 -30.50 -17.78 17.54
C ALA A 524 -31.14 -16.71 16.65
N ASN A 525 -31.19 -15.47 17.14
CA ASN A 525 -31.60 -14.30 16.38
C ASN A 525 -30.36 -13.55 15.88
N VAL A 526 -30.33 -13.29 14.57
CA VAL A 526 -29.31 -12.48 13.92
C VAL A 526 -29.98 -11.19 13.45
N SER A 527 -29.64 -10.10 14.12
CA SER A 527 -30.15 -8.76 13.85
C SER A 527 -29.11 -7.97 13.05
N LEU A 528 -29.55 -7.35 11.96
CA LEU A 528 -28.78 -6.43 11.15
C LEU A 528 -29.46 -5.05 11.20
N ALA A 529 -28.81 -4.07 11.81
CA ALA A 529 -29.31 -2.70 11.90
C ALA A 529 -28.55 -1.82 10.89
N ALA A 530 -29.13 -1.58 9.72
CA ALA A 530 -28.50 -0.78 8.67
C ALA A 530 -28.68 0.73 8.89
N LYS A 531 -27.73 1.54 8.43
CA LYS A 531 -27.80 3.01 8.57
C LYS A 531 -28.44 3.70 7.37
N THR A 532 -28.24 3.17 6.17
CA THR A 532 -28.65 3.85 4.92
C THR A 532 -29.79 3.13 4.19
N SER A 533 -29.69 1.82 4.00
CA SER A 533 -30.70 0.99 3.32
C SER A 533 -30.54 -0.49 3.71
N TYR A 534 -31.48 -1.35 3.29
CA TYR A 534 -31.35 -2.81 3.39
C TYR A 534 -31.07 -3.43 2.02
N ASP A 535 -30.11 -2.87 1.29
CA ASP A 535 -29.66 -3.37 -0.02
C ASP A 535 -28.72 -4.59 0.12
N ILE A 536 -29.32 -5.67 0.58
CA ILE A 536 -28.70 -6.96 0.90
C ILE A 536 -28.90 -7.93 -0.28
N LYS A 537 -27.88 -8.73 -0.57
CA LYS A 537 -27.93 -9.79 -1.57
C LYS A 537 -28.62 -11.04 -0.98
N ARG A 538 -29.95 -11.06 -1.05
CA ARG A 538 -30.81 -12.03 -0.35
C ARG A 538 -30.60 -13.49 -0.77
N ASP A 539 -30.36 -13.74 -2.05
CA ASP A 539 -30.05 -15.06 -2.61
C ASP A 539 -28.74 -15.65 -2.06
N GLY A 540 -27.85 -14.81 -1.54
CA GLY A 540 -26.61 -15.23 -0.89
C GLY A 540 -26.69 -15.40 0.62
N VAL A 541 -27.83 -15.13 1.27
CA VAL A 541 -27.93 -15.28 2.73
C VAL A 541 -27.86 -16.76 3.12
N ALA A 542 -26.96 -17.10 4.03
CA ALA A 542 -26.68 -18.48 4.40
C ALA A 542 -26.22 -18.62 5.85
N PHE A 543 -26.65 -19.69 6.51
CA PHE A 543 -26.21 -20.08 7.85
C PHE A 543 -25.79 -21.53 7.85
N TYR A 544 -24.62 -21.82 8.42
CA TYR A 544 -24.02 -23.16 8.42
C TYR A 544 -23.44 -23.50 9.78
N ALA A 545 -23.53 -24.77 10.15
CA ALA A 545 -22.85 -25.35 11.30
C ALA A 545 -21.69 -26.24 10.83
N LEU A 546 -20.50 -26.00 11.37
CA LEU A 546 -19.39 -26.93 11.28
C LEU A 546 -19.62 -28.06 12.28
N ASP A 547 -19.88 -29.28 11.80
CA ASP A 547 -20.01 -30.47 12.65
C ASP A 547 -18.64 -30.85 13.21
N LEU A 548 -18.39 -30.55 14.50
CA LEU A 548 -17.09 -30.77 15.11
C LEU A 548 -16.73 -32.26 15.23
N LYS A 549 -17.72 -33.17 15.26
CA LYS A 549 -17.48 -34.61 15.33
C LYS A 549 -17.04 -35.14 13.97
N GLU A 550 -17.76 -34.81 12.90
CA GLU A 550 -17.35 -35.19 11.55
C GLU A 550 -16.03 -34.49 11.18
N PHE A 551 -15.88 -33.22 11.57
CA PHE A 551 -14.64 -32.48 11.34
C PHE A 551 -13.43 -33.09 12.05
N ALA A 552 -13.57 -33.49 13.33
CA ALA A 552 -12.54 -34.23 14.06
C ALA A 552 -12.14 -35.52 13.33
N LYS A 553 -13.13 -36.29 12.87
CA LYS A 553 -12.93 -37.56 12.16
C LYS A 553 -12.22 -37.34 10.81
N ILE A 554 -12.64 -36.36 10.03
CA ILE A 554 -12.03 -36.03 8.73
C ILE A 554 -10.60 -35.53 8.91
N THR A 555 -10.39 -34.55 9.79
CA THR A 555 -9.05 -33.98 10.01
C THR A 555 -8.09 -35.00 10.63
N SER A 556 -8.53 -35.89 11.53
CA SER A 556 -7.70 -36.98 12.06
C SER A 556 -7.25 -37.95 10.97
N LYS A 557 -8.13 -38.30 10.01
CA LYS A 557 -7.78 -39.14 8.85
C LYS A 557 -6.75 -38.50 7.92
N LEU A 558 -6.75 -37.17 7.83
CA LEU A 558 -5.78 -36.43 7.02
C LEU A 558 -4.45 -36.25 7.75
N LYS A 559 -4.47 -35.98 9.06
CA LYS A 559 -3.28 -35.82 9.91
C LYS A 559 -2.37 -37.04 9.90
N VAL A 560 -2.92 -38.25 9.90
CA VAL A 560 -2.11 -39.49 9.83
C VAL A 560 -1.38 -39.67 8.49
N ARG A 561 -1.67 -38.81 7.50
CA ARG A 561 -1.01 -38.77 6.18
C ARG A 561 0.01 -37.62 6.06
N GLU A 562 0.42 -37.07 7.20
CA GLU A 562 1.55 -36.13 7.27
C GLU A 562 2.84 -36.81 6.77
N PRO A 563 3.66 -36.10 5.98
CA PRO A 563 4.99 -36.56 5.62
C PRO A 563 5.87 -36.86 6.84
N LYS A 564 6.75 -37.84 6.72
CA LYS A 564 7.70 -38.21 7.79
C LYS A 564 8.65 -37.06 8.17
N PHE A 565 8.98 -36.22 7.20
CA PHE A 565 9.83 -35.06 7.40
C PHE A 565 9.32 -33.91 6.55
N MET A 566 9.25 -32.74 7.17
CA MET A 566 8.88 -31.49 6.50
C MET A 566 9.68 -30.35 7.12
N GLN A 567 10.29 -29.54 6.27
CA GLN A 567 10.93 -28.29 6.63
C GLN A 567 10.53 -27.22 5.62
N ILE A 568 10.06 -26.08 6.12
CA ILE A 568 9.73 -24.91 5.31
C ILE A 568 10.44 -23.72 5.95
N LYS A 569 11.39 -23.10 5.24
CA LYS A 569 12.19 -21.99 5.77
C LYS A 569 12.70 -21.11 4.63
N ASN A 570 12.47 -19.81 4.70
CA ASN A 570 13.09 -18.77 3.84
C ASN A 570 13.14 -19.10 2.33
N GLY A 571 12.02 -19.53 1.75
CA GLY A 571 11.97 -19.86 0.33
C GLY A 571 12.46 -21.27 -0.01
N ASP A 572 12.83 -22.09 0.98
CA ASP A 572 13.13 -23.50 0.81
C ASP A 572 12.05 -24.39 1.44
N VAL A 573 11.62 -25.40 0.69
CA VAL A 573 10.74 -26.48 1.16
C VAL A 573 11.43 -27.81 0.94
N LYS A 574 11.55 -28.64 1.98
CA LYS A 574 12.05 -30.01 1.88
C LYS A 574 11.05 -30.96 2.53
N ILE A 575 10.59 -31.95 1.78
CA ILE A 575 9.62 -32.93 2.26
C ILE A 575 10.06 -34.33 1.87
N MET A 576 10.12 -35.24 2.84
CA MET A 576 10.35 -36.66 2.59
C MET A 576 9.10 -37.45 2.96
N THR A 577 8.60 -38.21 2.00
CA THR A 577 7.41 -39.04 2.21
C THR A 577 7.48 -40.36 1.45
N THR A 578 6.56 -41.28 1.74
CA THR A 578 6.46 -42.57 1.07
C THR A 578 5.04 -42.74 0.54
N ALA A 579 4.89 -42.86 -0.77
CA ALA A 579 3.60 -43.16 -1.38
C ALA A 579 3.40 -44.68 -1.44
N LYS A 580 2.26 -45.17 -0.95
CA LYS A 580 1.97 -46.61 -0.89
C LYS A 580 1.47 -47.12 -2.24
N GLU A 581 0.66 -46.33 -2.92
CA GLU A 581 0.02 -46.65 -4.19
C GLU A 581 0.46 -45.71 -5.33
N LYS A 582 0.17 -46.10 -6.57
CA LYS A 582 0.23 -45.18 -7.72
C LYS A 582 -0.96 -44.21 -7.65
N GLY A 583 -0.78 -42.98 -8.11
CA GLY A 583 -1.84 -41.96 -8.12
C GLY A 583 -2.00 -41.20 -6.79
N GLU A 584 -1.07 -41.36 -5.86
CA GLU A 584 -0.98 -40.48 -4.70
C GLU A 584 -0.32 -39.15 -5.08
N SER A 585 -0.79 -38.07 -4.46
CA SER A 585 -0.27 -36.72 -4.60
C SER A 585 -0.06 -36.11 -3.21
N LEU A 586 0.78 -35.08 -3.16
CA LEU A 586 1.04 -34.29 -1.96
C LEU A 586 0.34 -32.94 -2.09
N TYR A 587 -0.67 -32.71 -1.25
CA TYR A 587 -1.17 -31.37 -0.99
C TYR A 587 -0.12 -30.61 -0.18
N LEU A 588 0.17 -29.37 -0.58
CA LEU A 588 1.04 -28.46 0.16
C LEU A 588 0.35 -27.10 0.29
N SER A 589 0.20 -26.64 1.53
CA SER A 589 -0.40 -25.35 1.90
C SER A 589 0.59 -24.19 1.65
N VAL A 590 1.14 -24.13 0.45
CA VAL A 590 1.98 -23.06 -0.08
C VAL A 590 1.31 -22.57 -1.36
N PRO A 591 1.04 -21.26 -1.50
CA PRO A 591 0.49 -20.72 -2.73
C PRO A 591 1.41 -20.94 -3.92
N CYS A 592 0.81 -21.24 -5.07
CA CYS A 592 1.50 -21.39 -6.33
C CYS A 592 2.08 -20.06 -6.79
N ASP A 593 3.33 -20.09 -7.24
CA ASP A 593 4.03 -18.92 -7.75
C ASP A 593 5.03 -19.32 -8.84
N LYS A 594 5.27 -18.41 -9.80
CA LYS A 594 6.23 -18.60 -10.89
C LYS A 594 7.69 -18.60 -10.41
N GLY A 595 7.95 -18.12 -9.19
CA GLY A 595 9.28 -18.10 -8.57
C GLY A 595 9.72 -19.45 -7.99
N TRP A 596 8.82 -20.44 -7.87
CA TRP A 596 9.17 -21.76 -7.35
C TRP A 596 9.81 -22.65 -8.41
N THR A 597 10.98 -23.19 -8.09
CA THR A 597 11.54 -24.37 -8.76
C THR A 597 11.24 -25.60 -7.92
N ILE A 598 10.57 -26.60 -8.50
CA ILE A 598 10.05 -27.78 -7.78
C ILE A 598 10.65 -29.04 -8.37
N LYS A 599 11.37 -29.81 -7.54
CA LYS A 599 12.00 -31.07 -7.92
C LYS A 599 11.52 -32.22 -7.05
N LEU A 600 11.14 -33.31 -7.70
CA LEU A 600 10.81 -34.59 -7.07
C LEU A 600 11.88 -35.62 -7.42
N ASN A 601 12.55 -36.17 -6.42
CA ASN A 601 13.67 -37.11 -6.58
C ASN A 601 14.76 -36.56 -7.53
N GLY A 602 15.08 -35.26 -7.39
CA GLY A 602 16.11 -34.57 -8.17
C GLY A 602 15.72 -34.13 -9.58
N LYS A 603 14.52 -34.48 -10.06
CA LYS A 603 14.02 -34.08 -11.39
C LYS A 603 12.87 -33.09 -11.27
N ASP A 604 12.79 -32.15 -12.22
CA ASP A 604 11.68 -31.21 -12.29
C ASP A 604 10.34 -31.96 -12.42
N VAL A 605 9.30 -31.43 -11.77
CA VAL A 605 7.98 -32.05 -11.73
C VAL A 605 6.91 -31.04 -12.11
N GLN A 606 5.98 -31.45 -12.98
CA GLN A 606 4.78 -30.69 -13.25
C GLN A 606 3.79 -30.86 -12.09
N THR A 607 3.26 -29.74 -11.60
CA THR A 607 2.33 -29.71 -10.47
C THR A 607 0.92 -29.36 -10.94
N GLN A 608 -0.06 -29.84 -10.18
CA GLN A 608 -1.45 -29.40 -10.29
C GLN A 608 -1.77 -28.43 -9.15
N MET A 609 -2.98 -27.87 -9.17
CA MET A 609 -3.46 -26.95 -8.13
C MET A 609 -4.65 -27.52 -7.37
N ILE A 610 -4.72 -27.20 -6.09
CA ILE A 610 -5.90 -27.34 -5.23
C ILE A 610 -6.49 -25.94 -4.99
N GLY A 611 -7.79 -25.79 -5.24
CA GLY A 611 -8.52 -24.52 -5.15
C GLY A 611 -8.00 -23.42 -6.08
N ASP A 612 -7.35 -23.78 -7.18
CA ASP A 612 -6.66 -22.87 -8.11
C ASP A 612 -5.60 -22.00 -7.43
N CYS A 613 -4.99 -22.47 -6.32
CA CYS A 613 -4.03 -21.68 -5.56
C CYS A 613 -2.91 -22.50 -4.92
N LEU A 614 -3.21 -23.66 -4.33
CA LEU A 614 -2.25 -24.42 -3.52
C LEU A 614 -1.66 -25.58 -4.33
N TYR A 615 -0.43 -26.00 -4.02
CA TYR A 615 0.21 -27.07 -4.78
C TYR A 615 -0.42 -28.45 -4.52
N SER A 616 -0.62 -29.19 -5.61
CA SER A 616 -0.76 -30.66 -5.61
C SER A 616 0.37 -31.27 -6.44
N ILE A 617 1.24 -32.03 -5.78
CA ILE A 617 2.46 -32.57 -6.37
C ILE A 617 2.31 -34.08 -6.54
N PRO A 618 2.30 -34.62 -7.76
CA PRO A 618 2.15 -36.05 -7.99
C PRO A 618 3.33 -36.82 -7.41
N LEU A 619 3.07 -37.89 -6.66
CA LEU A 619 4.09 -38.74 -6.05
C LEU A 619 4.32 -40.02 -6.86
N ARG A 620 5.55 -40.55 -6.80
CA ARG A 620 5.87 -41.88 -7.35
C ARG A 620 5.68 -42.93 -6.26
N LYS A 621 5.20 -44.13 -6.61
CA LYS A 621 5.13 -45.25 -5.65
C LYS A 621 6.51 -45.47 -4.99
N GLY A 622 6.55 -45.58 -3.67
CA GLY A 622 7.79 -45.70 -2.89
C GLY A 622 8.23 -44.38 -2.27
N LYS A 623 9.54 -44.24 -2.04
CA LYS A 623 10.13 -43.05 -1.38
C LYS A 623 10.14 -41.86 -2.34
N ASN A 624 9.76 -40.70 -1.82
CA ASN A 624 9.77 -39.42 -2.53
C ASN A 624 10.51 -38.38 -1.70
N ASN A 625 11.44 -37.68 -2.34
CA ASN A 625 12.15 -36.53 -1.80
C ASN A 625 11.78 -35.31 -2.64
N LEU A 626 10.99 -34.41 -2.06
CA LEU A 626 10.60 -33.14 -2.66
C LEU A 626 11.52 -32.03 -2.16
N SER A 627 12.04 -31.23 -3.09
CA SER A 627 12.72 -29.98 -2.81
C SER A 627 12.10 -28.85 -3.63
N MET A 628 11.73 -27.75 -2.98
CA MET A 628 11.32 -26.52 -3.63
C MET A 628 12.24 -25.39 -3.21
N HIS A 629 12.63 -24.56 -4.18
CA HIS A 629 13.43 -23.37 -3.94
C HIS A 629 12.76 -22.18 -4.63
N TYR A 630 12.51 -21.10 -3.87
CA TYR A 630 11.90 -19.89 -4.36
C TYR A 630 12.97 -18.86 -4.72
N MET A 631 12.88 -18.35 -5.94
CA MET A 631 13.65 -17.19 -6.37
C MET A 631 12.70 -16.13 -6.88
N VAL A 632 12.90 -14.89 -6.46
CA VAL A 632 12.08 -13.76 -6.92
C VAL A 632 12.14 -13.67 -8.45
N PRO A 633 10.99 -13.73 -9.17
CA PRO A 633 10.98 -13.73 -10.62
C PRO A 633 11.73 -12.53 -11.21
N GLY A 634 12.69 -12.80 -12.10
CA GLY A 634 13.47 -11.76 -12.77
C GLY A 634 14.70 -11.26 -12.03
N PHE A 635 14.98 -11.75 -10.81
CA PHE A 635 16.17 -11.34 -10.06
C PHE A 635 17.47 -11.58 -10.82
N PHE A 636 17.67 -12.80 -11.35
CA PHE A 636 18.88 -13.12 -12.12
C PHE A 636 19.01 -12.29 -13.40
N LYS A 637 17.90 -12.04 -14.12
CA LYS A 637 17.90 -11.15 -15.28
C LYS A 637 18.32 -9.74 -14.88
N GLY A 638 17.75 -9.23 -13.79
CA GLY A 638 18.14 -7.93 -13.22
C GLY A 638 19.62 -7.86 -12.84
N LEU A 639 20.18 -8.90 -12.26
CA LEU A 639 21.60 -8.96 -11.91
C LEU A 639 22.49 -8.89 -13.16
N VAL A 640 22.17 -9.65 -14.20
CA VAL A 640 22.90 -9.62 -15.48
C VAL A 640 22.84 -8.22 -16.10
N GLU A 641 21.66 -7.60 -16.16
CA GLU A 641 21.47 -6.24 -16.69
C GLU A 641 22.26 -5.20 -15.87
N THR A 642 22.30 -5.34 -14.55
CA THR A 642 23.12 -4.48 -13.69
C THR A 642 24.60 -4.62 -13.97
N LEU A 643 25.11 -5.85 -14.17
CA LEU A 643 26.52 -6.07 -14.53
C LEU A 643 26.87 -5.45 -15.88
N ILE A 644 26.01 -5.60 -16.89
CA ILE A 644 26.17 -4.94 -18.18
C ILE A 644 26.20 -3.42 -18.01
N GLY A 645 25.28 -2.86 -17.21
CA GLY A 645 25.23 -1.43 -16.91
C GLY A 645 26.51 -0.90 -16.26
N ILE A 646 27.12 -1.66 -15.34
CA ILE A 646 28.41 -1.31 -14.71
C ILE A 646 29.53 -1.26 -15.75
N ILE A 647 29.60 -2.26 -16.64
CA ILE A 647 30.60 -2.32 -17.71
C ILE A 647 30.45 -1.12 -18.66
N LEU A 648 29.22 -0.85 -19.11
CA LEU A 648 28.92 0.27 -20.00
C LEU A 648 29.24 1.63 -19.36
N LEU A 649 28.96 1.80 -18.07
CA LEU A 649 29.35 3.00 -17.33
C LEU A 649 30.88 3.16 -17.29
N GLY A 650 31.62 2.07 -17.03
CA GLY A 650 33.08 2.08 -17.02
C GLY A 650 33.69 2.44 -18.39
N ILE A 651 33.13 1.89 -19.48
CA ILE A 651 33.49 2.24 -20.85
C ILE A 651 33.21 3.73 -21.10
N TRP A 652 32.02 4.20 -20.75
CA TRP A 652 31.62 5.59 -20.99
C TRP A 652 32.51 6.60 -20.27
N ILE A 653 32.83 6.36 -18.99
CA ILE A 653 33.75 7.20 -18.23
C ILE A 653 35.14 7.22 -18.87
N THR A 654 35.65 6.05 -19.28
CA THR A 654 36.96 5.93 -19.93
C THR A 654 37.00 6.71 -21.24
N VAL A 655 35.98 6.53 -22.10
CA VAL A 655 35.84 7.24 -23.37
C VAL A 655 35.80 8.76 -23.12
N CYS A 656 34.98 9.23 -22.18
CA CYS A 656 34.91 10.66 -21.84
C CYS A 656 36.25 11.22 -21.33
N LYS A 657 37.01 10.45 -20.55
CA LYS A 657 38.36 10.86 -20.10
C LYS A 657 39.35 10.93 -21.27
N CYS A 658 39.35 9.94 -22.16
CA CYS A 658 40.23 9.93 -23.34
C CYS A 658 39.93 11.08 -24.31
N PHE A 659 38.65 11.43 -24.50
CA PHE A 659 38.27 12.59 -25.32
C PHE A 659 38.64 13.93 -24.66
N LYS A 660 38.43 14.09 -23.34
CA LYS A 660 38.89 15.29 -22.62
C LYS A 660 40.42 15.44 -22.64
N ALA A 661 41.16 14.34 -22.54
CA ALA A 661 42.62 14.38 -22.66
C ALA A 661 43.07 14.84 -24.05
N ARG A 662 42.36 14.44 -25.12
CA ARG A 662 42.64 14.87 -26.50
C ARG A 662 42.24 16.31 -26.84
N GLU A 663 41.40 16.98 -26.05
CA GLU A 663 41.09 18.42 -26.22
C GLU A 663 42.07 19.34 -25.47
N ILE A 664 42.95 18.78 -24.63
CA ILE A 664 43.94 19.53 -23.82
C ILE A 664 45.36 19.47 -24.45
N PHE A 665 45.59 18.56 -25.40
CA PHE A 665 46.77 18.52 -26.27
C PHE A 665 46.40 19.01 -27.66
#